data_AF-A0A351FU87-F1
#
_entry.id   AF-A0A351FU87-F1
#
_cell.length_a   1.000
_cell.length_b   1.000
_cell.length_c   1.000
_cell.angle_alpha   90.00
_cell.angle_beta   90.00
_cell.angle_gamma   90.00
#
_symmetry.space_group_name_H-M   'P 1'
#
loop_
_entity.id
_entity.type
_entity.pdbx_description
1 polymer ?
#
loop_
_entity_poly.entity_id
_entity_poly.type
_entity_poly.pdbx_seq_one_letter_code
_entity_poly.pdbx_strand_id
1 'polypeptide(L)'
;MIPLLIVVSTASLPAAELQVANLFSNGAVLQRGMTIPVWGTGKPGSQIRVSFAGQTPTATVNDDGRWRVTLTELTASSSPQTLIVSDADSTLRIQDVLVGEVWLCCGQSNMAMRVDLAHHAEAEKARSELPLIRVHTVAYAPARAPLSQSSGEWVKAGSDTAGKFSATAFFFGRELHRELNVPVGLIVAARGGADITTWTSREVQEDTPELKALLASWERKVKAYTPEIEAAAKAAFEREFPKWKAAAQAAAKAGQPRPRKPEAARTPIHPADHHHHPATLFNGMIHPLIPYAIRGVIWYQGESNAFTEQQSMLYEQQLPLLIRDWRNRWGQGDFPFAWVQLPFTSARQVAWDRIRESMRRSLSVPNTGMAVTLDLGEENLLHPKNKQAFAHRLALWARADVYGENITWSGPLFKSARAGEKGVLIRFEHSDGLKALKEPPIGFEYRSGDGDWTTAPARIRNNCVVVQPPEGVTFNAVRYAWGNKPEHNLVNSAGLPASPFVTEFAAVKSSVAPRKRTPKPAPPDLVKTPLVPADLSKFPGDTERLEIFLLMGQSNMKGRGRMPARPLNDPQIVMMHKPSDGYFLARHPLHLTGDPKDFSGADNAGVGPGLAFAQAIAKARPDSRILLIPCAVGGTQVAAWQKGQRLYEETVRKARLALKQSPQGKARIAAALWLQGESDSTSPEKLAAYQNRIDTLIGALRSDLSSPKLPFIACTIGELKQSNVNDRKAINAILLDLPNRVPNSA
;
A
#
# COMPACT_ATOMS: atom_id res chain seq x y z
N MET A 1 3.68 43.04 -73.43
CA MET A 1 3.75 42.49 -72.07
C MET A 1 2.47 41.71 -71.80
N ILE A 2 2.56 40.39 -71.68
CA ILE A 2 1.43 39.50 -71.36
C ILE A 2 1.50 39.25 -69.84
N PRO A 3 0.43 39.44 -69.05
CA PRO A 3 0.48 39.19 -67.62
C PRO A 3 0.37 37.68 -67.36
N LEU A 4 1.34 37.17 -66.60
CA LEU A 4 1.42 35.78 -66.16
C LEU A 4 0.39 35.57 -65.02
N LEU A 5 -0.65 34.80 -65.30
CA LEU A 5 -1.65 34.38 -64.31
C LEU A 5 -1.03 33.26 -63.44
N ILE A 6 -0.71 33.56 -62.18
CA ILE A 6 -0.27 32.55 -61.21
C ILE A 6 -1.51 31.80 -60.72
N VAL A 7 -1.69 30.57 -61.20
CA VAL A 7 -2.67 29.62 -60.67
C VAL A 7 -2.12 29.08 -59.35
N VAL A 8 -2.69 29.53 -58.23
CA VAL A 8 -2.45 28.95 -56.91
C VAL A 8 -3.20 27.61 -56.86
N SER A 9 -2.46 26.51 -57.07
CA SER A 9 -2.95 25.16 -56.83
C SER A 9 -3.19 24.99 -55.33
N THR A 10 -4.44 24.94 -54.91
CA THR A 10 -4.82 24.48 -53.57
C THR A 10 -4.56 22.99 -53.50
N ALA A 11 -3.40 22.60 -52.98
CA ALA A 11 -3.15 21.22 -52.59
C ALA A 11 -4.21 20.81 -51.55
N SER A 12 -5.21 20.02 -51.96
CA SER A 12 -6.11 19.35 -51.02
C SER A 12 -5.27 18.52 -50.07
N LEU A 13 -5.29 18.88 -48.78
CA LEU A 13 -4.76 18.03 -47.72
C LEU A 13 -5.37 16.63 -47.88
N PRO A 14 -4.59 15.54 -47.80
CA PRO A 14 -5.14 14.19 -47.83
C PRO A 14 -6.23 14.07 -46.76
N ALA A 15 -7.37 13.51 -47.14
CA ALA A 15 -8.50 13.34 -46.21
C ALA A 15 -8.05 12.50 -45.01
N ALA A 16 -8.24 13.03 -43.80
CA ALA A 16 -7.87 12.33 -42.57
C ALA A 16 -8.71 11.05 -42.41
N GLU A 17 -8.02 9.90 -42.36
CA GLU A 17 -8.63 8.59 -42.09
C GLU A 17 -9.31 8.58 -40.72
N LEU A 18 -10.41 7.83 -40.59
CA LEU A 18 -11.09 7.65 -39.31
C LEU A 18 -10.17 6.98 -38.29
N GLN A 19 -9.90 7.67 -37.19
CA GLN A 19 -9.12 7.16 -36.07
C GLN A 19 -9.87 7.38 -34.77
N VAL A 20 -9.67 6.48 -33.81
CA VAL A 20 -10.13 6.61 -32.42
C VAL A 20 -8.90 6.74 -31.52
N ALA A 21 -9.02 7.38 -30.36
CA ALA A 21 -7.90 7.49 -29.42
C ALA A 21 -7.36 6.10 -29.01
N ASN A 22 -6.04 5.95 -28.91
CA ASN A 22 -5.38 4.65 -28.72
C ASN A 22 -5.74 3.90 -27.42
N LEU A 23 -6.32 4.59 -26.43
CA LEU A 23 -6.89 3.94 -25.24
C LEU A 23 -8.11 3.06 -25.56
N PHE A 24 -8.84 3.38 -26.63
CA PHE A 24 -9.89 2.52 -27.18
C PHE A 24 -9.27 1.48 -28.10
N SER A 25 -8.61 0.49 -27.49
CA SER A 25 -7.97 -0.64 -28.16
C SER A 25 -8.46 -1.97 -27.58
N ASN A 26 -8.14 -3.07 -28.25
CA ASN A 26 -8.61 -4.38 -27.84
C ASN A 26 -8.20 -4.66 -26.39
N GLY A 27 -9.12 -5.21 -25.59
CA GLY A 27 -8.86 -5.45 -24.17
C GLY A 27 -9.12 -4.23 -23.27
N ALA A 28 -9.61 -3.10 -23.78
CA ALA A 28 -9.90 -1.92 -22.95
C ALA A 28 -10.91 -2.19 -21.82
N VAL A 29 -10.85 -1.37 -20.77
CA VAL A 29 -11.85 -1.31 -19.70
C VAL A 29 -12.42 0.09 -19.66
N LEU A 30 -13.73 0.24 -19.88
CA LEU A 30 -14.44 1.50 -19.77
C LEU A 30 -14.97 1.71 -18.34
N GLN A 31 -14.95 2.96 -17.87
CA GLN A 31 -15.42 3.32 -16.54
C GLN A 31 -16.95 3.19 -16.43
N ARG A 32 -17.43 2.52 -15.39
CA ARG A 32 -18.86 2.43 -15.04
C ARG A 32 -19.36 3.63 -14.26
N GLY A 33 -20.68 3.82 -14.19
CA GLY A 33 -21.30 4.74 -13.24
C GLY A 33 -21.13 6.23 -13.58
N MET A 34 -20.72 6.55 -14.82
CA MET A 34 -20.62 7.91 -15.33
C MET A 34 -20.65 7.95 -16.85
N THR A 35 -20.78 9.15 -17.42
CA THR A 35 -20.70 9.37 -18.87
C THR A 35 -19.29 9.12 -19.40
N ILE A 36 -19.17 8.52 -20.59
CA ILE A 36 -17.88 8.14 -21.16
C ILE A 36 -17.68 8.88 -22.48
N PRO A 37 -16.75 9.84 -22.55
CA PRO A 37 -16.38 10.44 -23.81
C PRO A 37 -15.59 9.43 -24.65
N VAL A 38 -15.97 9.27 -25.91
CA VAL A 38 -15.20 8.53 -26.92
C VAL A 38 -14.84 9.53 -28.02
N TRP A 39 -13.56 9.59 -28.40
CA TRP A 39 -13.04 10.63 -29.28
C TRP A 39 -11.97 10.10 -30.22
N GLY A 40 -11.67 10.91 -31.24
CA GLY A 40 -10.65 10.60 -32.22
C GLY A 40 -10.54 11.69 -33.28
N THR A 41 -10.02 11.30 -34.44
CA THR A 41 -9.89 12.17 -35.61
C THR A 41 -10.57 11.57 -36.83
N GLY A 42 -10.88 12.40 -37.81
CA GLY A 42 -11.45 11.97 -39.08
C GLY A 42 -11.56 13.14 -40.05
N LYS A 43 -12.21 12.91 -41.18
CA LYS A 43 -12.45 13.93 -42.19
C LYS A 43 -13.44 15.00 -41.69
N PRO A 44 -13.11 16.31 -41.71
CA PRO A 44 -14.02 17.39 -41.33
C PRO A 44 -15.40 17.27 -42.00
N GLY A 45 -16.46 17.49 -41.23
CA GLY A 45 -17.85 17.38 -41.68
C GLY A 45 -18.40 15.95 -41.79
N SER A 46 -17.58 14.90 -41.63
CA SER A 46 -18.09 13.53 -41.63
C SER A 46 -18.89 13.24 -40.35
N GLN A 47 -19.88 12.34 -40.46
CA GLN A 47 -20.67 11.89 -39.32
C GLN A 47 -20.08 10.59 -38.77
N ILE A 48 -19.67 10.61 -37.51
CA ILE A 48 -19.17 9.45 -36.78
C ILE A 48 -20.31 8.85 -35.96
N ARG A 49 -20.45 7.52 -36.00
CA ARG A 49 -21.34 6.73 -35.16
C ARG A 49 -20.50 5.84 -34.25
N VAL A 50 -20.87 5.79 -32.97
CA VAL A 50 -20.25 4.88 -32.00
C VAL A 50 -21.32 3.96 -31.44
N SER A 51 -21.09 2.65 -31.47
CA SER A 51 -22.01 1.64 -30.93
C SER A 51 -21.36 0.84 -29.80
N PHE A 52 -21.96 0.84 -28.62
CA PHE A 52 -21.51 0.04 -27.46
C PHE A 52 -22.63 -0.16 -26.44
N ALA A 53 -22.74 -1.36 -25.86
CA ALA A 53 -23.71 -1.67 -24.80
C ALA A 53 -25.15 -1.21 -25.11
N GLY A 54 -25.59 -1.38 -26.36
CA GLY A 54 -26.94 -0.98 -26.82
C GLY A 54 -27.12 0.51 -27.15
N GLN A 55 -26.11 1.34 -26.92
CA GLN A 55 -26.12 2.76 -27.28
C GLN A 55 -25.52 2.98 -28.67
N THR A 56 -26.04 3.96 -29.42
CA THR A 56 -25.51 4.34 -30.75
C THR A 56 -25.42 5.86 -30.99
N PRO A 57 -24.73 6.65 -30.14
CA PRO A 57 -24.60 8.10 -30.35
C PRO A 57 -23.81 8.45 -31.62
N THR A 58 -24.02 9.66 -32.12
CA THR A 58 -23.30 10.23 -33.27
C THR A 58 -22.68 11.58 -32.95
N ALA A 59 -21.65 11.96 -33.71
CA ALA A 59 -21.05 13.30 -33.69
C ALA A 59 -20.53 13.67 -35.08
N THR A 60 -20.46 14.98 -35.36
CA THR A 60 -19.83 15.49 -36.57
C THR A 60 -18.36 15.82 -36.27
N VAL A 61 -17.46 15.45 -37.19
CA VAL A 61 -16.05 15.86 -37.13
C VAL A 61 -15.96 17.36 -37.36
N ASN A 62 -15.29 18.08 -36.46
CA ASN A 62 -15.11 19.53 -36.57
C ASN A 62 -14.06 19.92 -37.62
N ASP A 63 -13.89 21.23 -37.86
CA ASP A 63 -12.95 21.76 -38.86
C ASP A 63 -11.48 21.43 -38.54
N ASP A 64 -11.15 21.21 -37.27
CA ASP A 64 -9.82 20.75 -36.81
C ASP A 64 -9.61 19.23 -37.00
N GLY A 65 -10.56 18.52 -37.61
CA GLY A 65 -10.50 17.07 -37.83
C GLY A 65 -10.72 16.22 -36.58
N ARG A 66 -11.24 16.79 -35.48
CA ARG A 66 -11.53 16.09 -34.21
C ARG A 66 -13.01 15.79 -34.07
N TRP A 67 -13.33 14.66 -33.45
CA TRP A 67 -14.70 14.31 -33.07
C TRP A 67 -14.75 13.77 -31.65
N ARG A 68 -15.91 13.92 -31.00
CA ARG A 68 -16.19 13.34 -29.69
C ARG A 68 -17.67 13.02 -29.58
N VAL A 69 -17.98 11.78 -29.20
CA VAL A 69 -19.31 11.37 -28.74
C VAL A 69 -19.28 11.12 -27.24
N THR A 70 -20.44 11.05 -26.60
CA THR A 70 -20.55 10.66 -25.19
C THR A 70 -21.51 9.48 -25.08
N LEU A 71 -21.03 8.37 -24.51
CA LEU A 71 -21.89 7.29 -24.04
C LEU A 71 -22.49 7.72 -22.70
N THR A 72 -23.77 7.44 -22.49
CA THR A 72 -24.40 7.58 -21.17
C THR A 72 -23.85 6.51 -20.22
N GLU A 73 -24.25 6.61 -18.95
CA GLU A 73 -23.79 5.73 -17.89
C GLU A 73 -23.86 4.24 -18.26
N LEU A 74 -22.75 3.53 -18.04
CA LEU A 74 -22.66 2.09 -18.24
C LEU A 74 -22.70 1.33 -16.91
N THR A 75 -23.36 0.18 -16.93
CA THR A 75 -23.34 -0.80 -15.84
C THR A 75 -22.10 -1.69 -15.95
N ALA A 76 -21.51 -2.09 -14.82
CA ALA A 76 -20.38 -3.01 -14.80
C ALA A 76 -20.71 -4.31 -15.55
N SER A 77 -19.77 -4.79 -16.37
CA SER A 77 -19.92 -6.02 -17.15
C SER A 77 -18.58 -6.74 -17.25
N SER A 78 -18.53 -7.96 -16.71
CA SER A 78 -17.42 -8.91 -16.91
C SER A 78 -17.50 -9.65 -18.24
N SER A 79 -18.63 -9.54 -18.96
CA SER A 79 -18.78 -10.08 -20.31
C SER A 79 -18.10 -9.16 -21.34
N PRO A 80 -17.15 -9.68 -22.14
CA PRO A 80 -16.54 -8.94 -23.24
C PRO A 80 -17.54 -8.45 -24.28
N GLN A 81 -17.43 -7.19 -24.70
CA GLN A 81 -18.25 -6.58 -25.74
C GLN A 81 -17.38 -5.93 -26.83
N THR A 82 -17.98 -5.58 -27.96
CA THR A 82 -17.30 -4.88 -29.07
C THR A 82 -17.76 -3.43 -29.14
N LEU A 83 -16.83 -2.49 -29.03
CA LEU A 83 -17.03 -1.07 -29.33
C LEU A 83 -16.80 -0.86 -30.83
N ILE A 84 -17.81 -0.34 -31.52
CA ILE A 84 -17.76 -0.10 -32.96
C ILE A 84 -17.75 1.41 -33.20
N VAL A 85 -16.79 1.91 -33.97
CA VAL A 85 -16.71 3.31 -34.40
C VAL A 85 -16.72 3.32 -35.93
N SER A 86 -17.65 4.04 -36.54
CA SER A 86 -17.80 4.04 -38.00
C SER A 86 -18.14 5.42 -38.54
N ASP A 87 -17.70 5.70 -39.76
CA ASP A 87 -18.22 6.77 -40.61
C ASP A 87 -18.87 6.16 -41.87
N ALA A 88 -19.01 6.94 -42.94
CA ALA A 88 -19.59 6.45 -44.20
C ALA A 88 -18.68 5.44 -44.93
N ASP A 89 -17.36 5.54 -44.75
CA ASP A 89 -16.37 4.83 -45.56
C ASP A 89 -15.66 3.71 -44.78
N SER A 90 -15.65 3.78 -43.45
CA SER A 90 -14.82 2.97 -42.56
C SER A 90 -15.56 2.48 -41.32
N THR A 91 -15.14 1.32 -40.79
CA THR A 91 -15.66 0.77 -39.52
C THR A 91 -14.52 0.14 -38.72
N LEU A 92 -14.21 0.76 -37.57
CA LEU A 92 -13.27 0.25 -36.56
C LEU A 92 -14.02 -0.64 -35.56
N ARG A 93 -13.47 -1.82 -35.26
CA ARG A 93 -14.02 -2.76 -34.27
C ARG A 93 -13.00 -2.99 -33.17
N ILE A 94 -13.29 -2.44 -31.99
CA ILE A 94 -12.49 -2.60 -30.78
C ILE A 94 -13.12 -3.74 -29.98
N GLN A 95 -12.41 -4.86 -29.92
CA GLN A 95 -12.90 -6.11 -29.35
C GLN A 95 -12.51 -6.28 -27.89
N ASP A 96 -13.21 -7.20 -27.23
CA ASP A 96 -12.92 -7.59 -25.86
C ASP A 96 -12.89 -6.40 -24.90
N VAL A 97 -13.90 -5.53 -24.96
CA VAL A 97 -14.02 -4.37 -24.08
C VAL A 97 -14.86 -4.75 -22.86
N LEU A 98 -14.37 -4.44 -21.66
CA LEU A 98 -15.09 -4.62 -20.38
C LEU A 98 -15.60 -3.28 -19.85
N VAL A 99 -16.53 -3.35 -18.89
CA VAL A 99 -17.01 -2.18 -18.15
C VAL A 99 -16.79 -2.40 -16.65
N GLY A 100 -16.10 -1.48 -15.98
CA GLY A 100 -15.68 -1.65 -14.60
C GLY A 100 -15.13 -0.37 -13.97
N GLU A 101 -14.18 -0.51 -13.05
CA GLU A 101 -13.46 0.63 -12.46
C GLU A 101 -12.17 0.90 -13.23
N VAL A 102 -11.89 2.16 -13.55
CA VAL A 102 -10.68 2.59 -14.25
C VAL A 102 -9.92 3.57 -13.37
N TRP A 103 -8.66 3.26 -13.08
CA TRP A 103 -7.80 4.11 -12.27
C TRP A 103 -6.54 4.51 -13.03
N LEU A 104 -6.21 5.79 -12.97
CA LEU A 104 -4.96 6.31 -13.48
C LEU A 104 -3.89 6.23 -12.38
N CYS A 105 -2.80 5.53 -12.66
CA CYS A 105 -1.72 5.21 -11.74
C CYS A 105 -0.45 5.91 -12.20
N CYS A 106 -0.09 7.02 -11.54
CA CYS A 106 0.94 7.93 -12.02
C CYS A 106 2.08 8.13 -11.01
N GLY A 107 3.23 8.59 -11.51
CA GLY A 107 4.34 9.03 -10.67
C GLY A 107 5.70 8.64 -11.21
N GLN A 108 6.63 8.31 -10.31
CA GLN A 108 8.02 8.00 -10.70
C GLN A 108 8.39 6.53 -10.49
N SER A 109 9.67 6.26 -10.17
CA SER A 109 10.24 4.92 -10.11
C SER A 109 9.52 3.97 -9.16
N ASN A 110 8.99 4.45 -8.03
CA ASN A 110 8.24 3.63 -7.10
C ASN A 110 6.82 3.27 -7.61
N MET A 111 6.20 4.11 -8.44
CA MET A 111 5.02 3.72 -9.23
C MET A 111 5.40 2.77 -10.36
N ALA A 112 6.52 3.01 -11.06
CA ALA A 112 6.97 2.19 -12.19
C ALA A 112 7.57 0.84 -11.80
N MET A 113 7.86 0.62 -10.51
CA MET A 113 8.49 -0.61 -10.02
C MET A 113 7.62 -1.81 -10.31
N ARG A 114 8.21 -2.82 -10.94
CA ARG A 114 7.51 -4.00 -11.44
C ARG A 114 7.25 -5.05 -10.36
N VAL A 115 6.24 -5.90 -10.56
CA VAL A 115 5.93 -7.04 -9.68
C VAL A 115 7.12 -7.99 -9.52
N ASP A 116 7.91 -8.21 -10.57
CA ASP A 116 9.10 -9.07 -10.51
C ASP A 116 10.24 -8.52 -9.64
N LEU A 117 10.19 -7.23 -9.29
CA LEU A 117 11.13 -6.60 -8.36
C LEU A 117 10.56 -6.47 -6.93
N ALA A 118 9.28 -6.80 -6.73
CA ALA A 118 8.60 -6.71 -5.44
C ALA A 118 8.87 -7.95 -4.55
N HIS A 119 8.49 -7.87 -3.28
CA HIS A 119 8.53 -9.02 -2.39
C HIS A 119 7.63 -10.15 -2.89
N HIS A 120 8.09 -11.39 -2.72
CA HIS A 120 7.38 -12.62 -3.10
C HIS A 120 6.98 -12.69 -4.59
N ALA A 121 7.73 -12.04 -5.48
CA ALA A 121 7.45 -11.94 -6.92
C ALA A 121 6.92 -13.23 -7.59
N GLU A 122 7.56 -14.38 -7.36
CA GLU A 122 7.11 -15.66 -7.96
C GLU A 122 5.71 -16.08 -7.49
N ALA A 123 5.44 -15.99 -6.19
CA ALA A 123 4.13 -16.29 -5.63
C ALA A 123 3.07 -15.27 -6.08
N GLU A 124 3.45 -14.01 -6.23
CA GLU A 124 2.55 -12.96 -6.73
C GLU A 124 2.16 -13.21 -8.19
N LYS A 125 3.12 -13.55 -9.06
CA LYS A 125 2.84 -13.96 -10.46
C LYS A 125 1.94 -15.18 -10.51
N ALA A 126 2.24 -16.24 -9.75
CA ALA A 126 1.43 -17.47 -9.74
C ALA A 126 -0.05 -17.23 -9.34
N ARG A 127 -0.32 -16.18 -8.55
CA ARG A 127 -1.67 -15.80 -8.10
C ARG A 127 -2.31 -14.70 -8.95
N SER A 128 -1.80 -14.45 -10.16
CA SER A 128 -2.22 -13.34 -11.01
C SER A 128 -3.10 -13.72 -12.21
N GLU A 129 -3.62 -14.95 -12.26
CA GLU A 129 -4.66 -15.37 -13.21
C GLU A 129 -6.00 -14.67 -12.94
N LEU A 130 -6.06 -13.40 -13.31
CA LEU A 130 -7.13 -12.47 -12.98
C LEU A 130 -7.50 -11.66 -14.25
N PRO A 131 -8.10 -12.29 -15.27
CA PRO A 131 -8.30 -11.67 -16.60
C PRO A 131 -9.26 -10.46 -16.61
N LEU A 132 -10.00 -10.25 -15.53
CA LEU A 132 -10.84 -9.07 -15.30
C LEU A 132 -10.04 -7.85 -14.81
N ILE A 133 -8.76 -8.03 -14.46
CA ILE A 133 -7.81 -6.94 -14.22
C ILE A 133 -6.99 -6.73 -15.49
N ARG A 134 -6.96 -5.51 -15.99
CA ARG A 134 -6.24 -5.16 -17.21
C ARG A 134 -5.40 -3.91 -17.01
N VAL A 135 -4.17 -3.94 -17.52
CA VAL A 135 -3.21 -2.86 -17.34
C VAL A 135 -2.83 -2.27 -18.69
N HIS A 136 -3.00 -0.97 -18.85
CA HIS A 136 -2.49 -0.19 -19.97
C HIS A 136 -1.27 0.59 -19.53
N THR A 137 -0.07 0.21 -19.97
CA THR A 137 1.15 0.95 -19.64
C THR A 137 1.44 1.98 -20.73
N VAL A 138 1.39 3.26 -20.37
CA VAL A 138 1.67 4.37 -21.28
C VAL A 138 3.17 4.39 -21.60
N ALA A 139 3.50 4.40 -22.88
CA ALA A 139 4.86 4.47 -23.36
C ALA A 139 5.53 5.80 -22.94
N TYR A 140 6.82 5.75 -22.67
CA TYR A 140 7.60 6.93 -22.36
C TYR A 140 7.78 7.80 -23.60
N ALA A 141 7.12 8.95 -23.63
CA ALA A 141 7.15 9.91 -24.73
C ALA A 141 7.16 11.35 -24.19
N PRO A 142 8.30 11.89 -23.71
CA PRO A 142 8.36 13.31 -23.33
C PRO A 142 8.15 14.19 -24.58
N ALA A 143 7.36 15.26 -24.45
CA ALA A 143 7.04 16.13 -25.58
C ALA A 143 7.02 17.61 -25.18
N ARG A 144 7.56 18.48 -26.05
CA ARG A 144 7.53 19.94 -25.84
C ARG A 144 6.13 20.53 -25.95
N ALA A 145 5.27 19.91 -26.75
CA ALA A 145 3.89 20.30 -26.96
C ALA A 145 2.95 19.10 -26.68
N PRO A 146 1.70 19.35 -26.27
CA PRO A 146 0.73 18.30 -26.01
C PRO A 146 0.53 17.37 -27.22
N LEU A 147 0.65 16.06 -26.99
CA LEU A 147 0.35 15.06 -28.01
C LEU A 147 -1.14 14.73 -28.00
N SER A 148 -1.68 14.37 -29.17
CA SER A 148 -3.09 13.94 -29.33
C SER A 148 -3.30 12.44 -29.10
N GLN A 149 -2.23 11.64 -29.15
CA GLN A 149 -2.27 10.18 -29.00
C GLN A 149 -1.20 9.71 -28.02
N SER A 150 -1.56 8.76 -27.16
CA SER A 150 -0.62 7.98 -26.35
C SER A 150 -0.22 6.71 -27.12
N SER A 151 0.78 6.00 -26.61
CA SER A 151 1.11 4.65 -27.05
C SER A 151 1.11 3.72 -25.85
N GLY A 152 0.72 2.47 -26.05
CA GLY A 152 0.54 1.46 -25.02
C GLY A 152 -0.53 0.46 -25.44
N GLU A 153 -0.59 -0.68 -24.74
CA GLU A 153 -1.55 -1.75 -25.00
C GLU A 153 -2.20 -2.19 -23.70
N TRP A 154 -3.48 -2.58 -23.78
CA TRP A 154 -4.17 -3.22 -22.67
C TRP A 154 -3.74 -4.69 -22.56
N VAL A 155 -3.23 -5.06 -21.39
CA VAL A 155 -2.76 -6.43 -21.12
C VAL A 155 -3.56 -7.03 -19.97
N LYS A 156 -4.10 -8.23 -20.17
CA LYS A 156 -4.79 -9.00 -19.12
C LYS A 156 -3.79 -9.48 -18.06
N ALA A 157 -4.18 -9.45 -16.80
CA ALA A 157 -3.41 -10.07 -15.75
C ALA A 157 -3.45 -11.60 -15.85
N GLY A 158 -2.25 -12.18 -15.92
CA GLY A 158 -1.96 -13.62 -15.88
C GLY A 158 -0.56 -13.83 -15.30
N SER A 159 -0.20 -15.09 -15.05
CA SER A 159 1.10 -15.47 -14.46
C SER A 159 2.29 -14.95 -15.29
N ASP A 160 2.13 -14.94 -16.61
CA ASP A 160 3.18 -14.61 -17.56
C ASP A 160 3.27 -13.10 -17.86
N THR A 161 2.24 -12.33 -17.52
CA THR A 161 2.16 -10.89 -17.78
C THR A 161 2.39 -10.06 -16.52
N ALA A 162 1.92 -10.52 -15.35
CA ALA A 162 1.91 -9.74 -14.12
C ALA A 162 3.29 -9.25 -13.69
N GLY A 163 4.34 -10.04 -13.94
CA GLY A 163 5.73 -9.66 -13.66
C GLY A 163 6.18 -8.34 -14.31
N LYS A 164 5.52 -7.90 -15.39
CA LYS A 164 5.83 -6.67 -16.12
C LYS A 164 5.01 -5.46 -15.65
N PHE A 165 3.97 -5.67 -14.84
CA PHE A 165 3.10 -4.59 -14.39
C PHE A 165 3.73 -3.80 -13.24
N SER A 166 3.31 -2.54 -13.10
CA SER A 166 3.54 -1.77 -11.86
C SER A 166 2.98 -2.56 -10.67
N ALA A 167 3.83 -2.85 -9.69
CA ALA A 167 3.46 -3.61 -8.50
C ALA A 167 2.44 -2.84 -7.65
N THR A 168 2.67 -1.53 -7.43
CA THR A 168 1.74 -0.69 -6.66
C THR A 168 0.37 -0.63 -7.32
N ALA A 169 0.32 -0.36 -8.63
CA ALA A 169 -0.95 -0.31 -9.37
C ALA A 169 -1.66 -1.67 -9.38
N PHE A 170 -0.93 -2.73 -9.71
CA PHE A 170 -1.51 -4.08 -9.82
C PHE A 170 -2.09 -4.56 -8.49
N PHE A 171 -1.35 -4.41 -7.38
CA PHE A 171 -1.85 -4.84 -6.07
C PHE A 171 -3.03 -3.99 -5.60
N PHE A 172 -3.07 -2.70 -5.93
CA PHE A 172 -4.21 -1.82 -5.66
C PHE A 172 -5.45 -2.27 -6.43
N GLY A 173 -5.31 -2.48 -7.75
CA GLY A 173 -6.41 -2.96 -8.59
C GLY A 173 -6.87 -4.36 -8.22
N ARG A 174 -5.97 -5.24 -7.77
CA ARG A 174 -6.32 -6.58 -7.26
C ARG A 174 -7.16 -6.51 -6.00
N GLU A 175 -6.84 -5.60 -5.08
CA GLU A 175 -7.67 -5.40 -3.88
C GLU A 175 -9.04 -4.83 -4.25
N LEU A 176 -9.11 -3.80 -5.10
CA LEU A 176 -10.39 -3.28 -5.57
C LEU A 176 -11.22 -4.34 -6.29
N HIS A 177 -10.62 -5.15 -7.17
CA HIS A 177 -11.31 -6.23 -7.86
C HIS A 177 -11.90 -7.25 -6.88
N ARG A 178 -11.12 -7.64 -5.86
CA ARG A 178 -11.55 -8.60 -4.82
C ARG A 178 -12.75 -8.09 -4.03
N GLU A 179 -12.75 -6.80 -3.67
CA GLU A 179 -13.77 -6.23 -2.78
C GLU A 179 -15.02 -5.78 -3.55
N LEU A 180 -14.85 -5.23 -4.76
CA LEU A 180 -15.96 -4.70 -5.56
C LEU A 180 -16.57 -5.73 -6.51
N ASN A 181 -15.86 -6.83 -6.80
CA ASN A 181 -16.27 -7.90 -7.71
C ASN A 181 -16.66 -7.39 -9.11
N VAL A 182 -15.90 -6.43 -9.64
CA VAL A 182 -16.06 -5.87 -10.99
C VAL A 182 -14.73 -5.83 -11.74
N PRO A 183 -14.72 -5.76 -13.09
CA PRO A 183 -13.48 -5.54 -13.83
C PRO A 183 -12.74 -4.28 -13.36
N VAL A 184 -11.41 -4.31 -13.44
CA VAL A 184 -10.55 -3.17 -13.06
C VAL A 184 -9.55 -2.90 -14.18
N GLY A 185 -9.61 -1.69 -14.74
CA GLY A 185 -8.63 -1.13 -15.65
C GLY A 185 -7.63 -0.24 -14.92
N LEU A 186 -6.34 -0.46 -15.15
CA LEU A 186 -5.26 0.35 -14.59
C LEU A 186 -4.46 1.00 -15.73
N ILE A 187 -4.55 2.33 -15.85
CA ILE A 187 -3.73 3.08 -16.80
C ILE A 187 -2.49 3.53 -16.05
N VAL A 188 -1.31 3.05 -16.43
CA VAL A 188 -0.04 3.33 -15.74
C VAL A 188 0.80 4.31 -16.56
N ALA A 189 1.00 5.52 -16.03
CA ALA A 189 1.90 6.51 -16.59
C ALA A 189 2.97 6.88 -15.55
N ALA A 190 4.10 6.17 -15.58
CA ALA A 190 5.13 6.33 -14.57
C ALA A 190 6.54 6.43 -15.16
N ARG A 191 7.35 7.38 -14.67
CA ARG A 191 8.72 7.59 -15.14
C ARG A 191 9.72 7.81 -14.01
N GLY A 192 10.64 6.86 -13.85
CA GLY A 192 11.75 6.98 -12.89
C GLY A 192 12.54 8.27 -13.05
N GLY A 193 12.81 8.92 -11.91
CA GLY A 193 13.56 10.17 -11.85
C GLY A 193 12.72 11.42 -12.07
N ALA A 194 11.50 11.36 -12.60
CA ALA A 194 10.71 12.56 -12.89
C ALA A 194 10.27 13.31 -11.62
N ASP A 195 10.55 14.62 -11.55
CA ASP A 195 9.98 15.51 -10.55
C ASP A 195 8.57 15.99 -10.95
N ILE A 196 7.82 16.58 -10.03
CA ILE A 196 6.41 16.94 -10.28
C ILE A 196 6.20 18.01 -11.39
N THR A 197 7.21 18.81 -11.73
CA THR A 197 7.05 19.95 -12.65
C THR A 197 6.82 19.51 -14.08
N THR A 198 7.33 18.32 -14.43
CA THR A 198 7.13 17.73 -15.75
C THR A 198 5.72 17.15 -15.93
N TRP A 199 5.01 16.87 -14.82
CA TRP A 199 3.67 16.26 -14.83
C TRP A 199 2.52 17.27 -14.77
N THR A 200 2.83 18.55 -14.57
CA THR A 200 1.86 19.64 -14.56
C THR A 200 1.96 20.41 -15.87
N SER A 201 0.84 20.89 -16.41
CA SER A 201 0.88 21.70 -17.63
C SER A 201 1.71 22.98 -17.44
N ARG A 202 2.23 23.52 -18.54
CA ARG A 202 3.15 24.68 -18.48
C ARG A 202 2.43 25.95 -18.06
N GLU A 203 1.26 26.19 -18.66
CA GLU A 203 0.41 27.35 -18.46
C GLU A 203 0.12 27.63 -16.97
N VAL A 204 -0.41 26.63 -16.24
CA VAL A 204 -0.74 26.81 -14.82
C VAL A 204 0.50 27.02 -13.92
N GLN A 205 1.67 26.54 -14.36
CA GLN A 205 2.92 26.78 -13.65
C GLN A 205 3.44 28.20 -13.87
N GLU A 206 3.26 28.77 -15.07
CA GLU A 206 3.65 30.15 -15.38
C GLU A 206 2.82 31.18 -14.60
N ASP A 207 1.55 30.84 -14.35
CA ASP A 207 0.63 31.63 -13.53
C ASP A 207 0.90 31.52 -12.02
N THR A 208 1.74 30.58 -11.58
CA THR A 208 2.07 30.37 -10.16
C THR A 208 3.34 31.16 -9.76
N PRO A 209 3.25 32.23 -8.95
CA PRO A 209 4.38 33.10 -8.63
C PRO A 209 5.61 32.37 -8.07
N GLU A 210 5.40 31.39 -7.18
CA GLU A 210 6.44 30.61 -6.51
C GLU A 210 7.27 29.78 -7.51
N LEU A 211 6.71 29.46 -8.68
CA LEU A 211 7.36 28.62 -9.71
C LEU A 211 8.15 29.43 -10.74
N LYS A 212 7.96 30.76 -10.83
CA LYS A 212 8.61 31.60 -11.85
C LYS A 212 10.13 31.49 -11.87
N ALA A 213 10.77 31.47 -10.69
CA ALA A 213 12.22 31.33 -10.59
C ALA A 213 12.73 29.97 -11.10
N LEU A 214 11.97 28.91 -10.85
CA LEU A 214 12.26 27.57 -11.36
C LEU A 214 12.16 27.54 -12.89
N LEU A 215 11.09 28.08 -13.46
CA LEU A 215 10.88 28.13 -14.91
C LEU A 215 11.97 28.95 -15.61
N ALA A 216 12.29 30.15 -15.10
CA ALA A 216 13.38 30.98 -15.62
C ALA A 216 14.76 30.29 -15.53
N SER A 217 14.97 29.38 -14.57
CA SER A 217 16.19 28.58 -14.50
C SER A 217 16.32 27.60 -15.67
N TRP A 218 15.19 27.02 -16.11
CA TRP A 218 15.15 26.13 -17.28
C TRP A 218 15.34 26.88 -18.58
N GLU A 219 14.70 28.04 -18.73
CA GLU A 219 14.88 28.90 -19.90
C GLU A 219 16.34 29.32 -20.09
N ARG A 220 17.04 29.65 -19.00
CA ARG A 220 18.49 29.92 -19.03
C ARG A 220 19.29 28.70 -19.48
N LYS A 221 18.95 27.49 -19.00
CA LYS A 221 19.62 26.24 -19.43
C LYS A 221 19.41 25.97 -20.91
N VAL A 222 18.19 26.18 -21.41
CA VAL A 222 17.86 26.01 -22.83
C VAL A 222 18.65 27.02 -23.67
N LYS A 223 18.63 28.30 -23.30
CA LYS A 223 19.36 29.36 -24.02
C LYS A 223 20.88 29.15 -24.02
N ALA A 224 21.42 28.61 -22.92
CA ALA A 224 22.85 28.34 -22.80
C ALA A 224 23.30 27.08 -23.57
N TYR A 225 22.39 26.23 -24.04
CA TYR A 225 22.72 25.01 -24.77
C TYR A 225 22.81 25.28 -26.27
N THR A 226 23.98 25.70 -26.72
CA THR A 226 24.23 26.07 -28.12
C THR A 226 24.53 24.84 -28.99
N PRO A 227 24.44 24.94 -30.34
CA PRO A 227 24.81 23.86 -31.25
C PRO A 227 26.23 23.32 -31.03
N GLU A 228 27.17 24.18 -30.64
CA GLU A 228 28.56 23.79 -30.35
C GLU A 228 28.64 22.91 -29.09
N ILE A 229 27.89 23.26 -28.04
CA ILE A 229 27.79 22.44 -26.82
C ILE A 229 27.12 21.10 -27.13
N GLU A 230 26.07 21.10 -27.96
CA GLU A 230 25.41 19.87 -28.38
C GLU A 230 26.35 18.96 -29.17
N ALA A 231 27.09 19.52 -30.14
CA ALA A 231 28.07 18.79 -30.93
C ALA A 231 29.17 18.20 -30.05
N ALA A 232 29.70 18.99 -29.09
CA ALA A 232 30.69 18.52 -28.14
C ALA A 232 30.16 17.38 -27.23
N ALA A 233 28.91 17.48 -26.78
CA ALA A 233 28.27 16.45 -25.96
C ALA A 233 28.03 15.15 -26.76
N LYS A 234 27.62 15.24 -28.03
CA LYS A 234 27.49 14.09 -28.94
C LYS A 234 28.84 13.42 -29.19
N ALA A 235 29.88 14.18 -29.50
CA ALA A 235 31.23 13.64 -29.70
C ALA A 235 31.78 12.95 -28.43
N ALA A 236 31.51 13.52 -27.24
CA ALA A 236 31.87 12.91 -25.97
C ALA A 236 31.11 11.59 -25.73
N PHE A 237 29.82 11.55 -26.05
CA PHE A 237 28.99 10.34 -25.98
C PHE A 237 29.48 9.22 -26.88
N GLU A 238 29.73 9.53 -28.15
CA GLU A 238 30.24 8.56 -29.12
C GLU A 238 31.58 7.95 -28.67
N ARG A 239 32.42 8.75 -27.99
CA ARG A 239 33.71 8.28 -27.47
C ARG A 239 33.60 7.47 -26.18
N GLU A 240 32.78 7.90 -25.22
CA GLU A 240 32.78 7.34 -23.86
C GLU A 240 31.70 6.27 -23.63
N PHE A 241 30.58 6.31 -24.35
CA PHE A 241 29.52 5.31 -24.19
C PHE A 241 29.96 3.89 -24.53
N PRO A 242 30.68 3.63 -25.65
CA PRO A 242 31.16 2.28 -25.95
C PRO A 242 32.11 1.73 -24.86
N LYS A 243 33.00 2.57 -24.31
CA LYS A 243 33.92 2.19 -23.23
C LYS A 243 33.16 1.79 -21.97
N TRP A 244 32.22 2.61 -21.54
CA TRP A 244 31.39 2.29 -20.37
C TRP A 244 30.51 1.05 -20.64
N LYS A 245 29.95 0.91 -21.85
CA LYS A 245 29.12 -0.25 -22.21
C LYS A 245 29.92 -1.55 -22.12
N ALA A 246 31.14 -1.57 -22.66
CA ALA A 246 32.04 -2.72 -22.57
C ALA A 246 32.40 -3.02 -21.11
N ALA A 247 32.76 -2.01 -20.32
CA ALA A 247 33.06 -2.17 -18.90
C ALA A 247 31.85 -2.71 -18.10
N ALA A 248 30.65 -2.21 -18.38
CA ALA A 248 29.42 -2.67 -17.74
C ALA A 248 29.07 -4.12 -18.11
N GLN A 249 29.31 -4.53 -19.36
CA GLN A 249 29.13 -5.91 -19.80
C GLN A 249 30.15 -6.85 -19.16
N ALA A 250 31.42 -6.42 -19.06
CA ALA A 250 32.47 -7.18 -18.37
C ALA A 250 32.14 -7.36 -16.88
N ALA A 251 31.72 -6.30 -16.20
CA ALA A 251 31.29 -6.36 -14.80
C ALA A 251 30.12 -7.33 -14.59
N ALA A 252 29.10 -7.27 -15.46
CA ALA A 252 27.95 -8.19 -15.40
C ALA A 252 28.37 -9.66 -15.57
N LYS A 253 29.24 -9.96 -16.54
CA LYS A 253 29.79 -11.32 -16.74
C LYS A 253 30.60 -11.79 -15.54
N ALA A 254 31.30 -10.89 -14.86
CA ALA A 254 32.09 -11.16 -13.67
C ALA A 254 31.28 -11.18 -12.36
N GLY A 255 29.95 -10.99 -12.41
CA GLY A 255 29.12 -10.87 -11.20
C GLY A 255 29.45 -9.63 -10.34
N GLN A 256 30.14 -8.64 -10.91
CA GLN A 256 30.55 -7.41 -10.23
C GLN A 256 29.48 -6.31 -10.35
N PRO A 257 29.44 -5.36 -9.39
CA PRO A 257 28.56 -4.20 -9.48
C PRO A 257 28.77 -3.43 -10.78
N ARG A 258 27.67 -3.01 -11.42
CA ARG A 258 27.73 -2.21 -12.63
C ARG A 258 28.47 -0.89 -12.36
N PRO A 259 29.50 -0.53 -13.14
CA PRO A 259 30.23 0.72 -12.95
C PRO A 259 29.31 1.92 -13.16
N ARG A 260 29.53 2.99 -12.39
CA ARG A 260 28.81 4.26 -12.56
C ARG A 260 29.00 4.78 -13.98
N LYS A 261 27.91 5.18 -14.64
CA LYS A 261 27.95 5.80 -15.96
C LYS A 261 28.50 7.23 -15.87
N PRO A 262 29.64 7.55 -16.51
CA PRO A 262 30.16 8.91 -16.60
C PRO A 262 29.18 9.85 -17.29
N GLU A 263 29.26 11.16 -17.02
CA GLU A 263 28.38 12.16 -17.65
C GLU A 263 28.53 12.15 -19.17
N ALA A 264 29.77 12.13 -19.66
CA ALA A 264 30.09 12.05 -21.07
C ALA A 264 29.56 10.77 -21.76
N ALA A 265 29.20 9.72 -21.01
CA ALA A 265 28.63 8.48 -21.55
C ALA A 265 27.09 8.43 -21.47
N ARG A 266 26.45 9.53 -21.04
CA ARG A 266 24.99 9.68 -21.06
C ARG A 266 24.57 10.23 -22.41
N THR A 267 23.42 9.75 -22.91
CA THR A 267 22.84 10.25 -24.14
C THR A 267 22.65 11.77 -24.00
N PRO A 268 23.22 12.58 -24.90
CA PRO A 268 23.04 14.03 -24.86
C PRO A 268 21.59 14.32 -25.22
N ILE A 269 20.92 15.08 -24.35
CA ILE A 269 19.52 15.47 -24.52
C ILE A 269 19.49 17.00 -24.41
N HIS A 270 18.95 17.65 -25.43
CA HIS A 270 18.73 19.09 -25.40
C HIS A 270 17.85 19.43 -24.18
N PRO A 271 18.15 20.47 -23.37
CA PRO A 271 17.43 20.73 -22.13
C PRO A 271 15.90 20.87 -22.28
N ALA A 272 15.42 21.37 -23.42
CA ALA A 272 13.99 21.46 -23.73
C ALA A 272 13.31 20.10 -24.00
N ASP A 273 14.09 19.06 -24.29
CA ASP A 273 13.61 17.67 -24.48
C ASP A 273 13.85 16.80 -23.24
N HIS A 274 14.44 17.38 -22.19
CA HIS A 274 14.71 16.65 -20.97
C HIS A 274 13.40 16.33 -20.26
N HIS A 275 13.22 15.10 -19.75
CA HIS A 275 12.02 14.72 -18.99
C HIS A 275 11.83 15.42 -17.64
N HIS A 276 12.77 16.29 -17.25
CA HIS A 276 12.65 17.18 -16.09
C HIS A 276 12.27 18.60 -16.50
N HIS A 277 12.28 18.88 -17.79
CA HIS A 277 11.81 20.15 -18.30
C HIS A 277 10.30 20.26 -18.02
N PRO A 278 9.83 21.42 -17.54
CA PRO A 278 8.42 21.64 -17.21
C PRO A 278 7.47 21.15 -18.31
N ALA A 279 6.38 20.52 -17.88
CA ALA A 279 5.30 19.97 -18.69
C ALA A 279 5.63 18.85 -19.70
N THR A 280 6.88 18.41 -19.83
CA THR A 280 7.22 17.47 -20.92
C THR A 280 6.53 16.10 -20.80
N LEU A 281 6.39 15.55 -19.59
CA LEU A 281 5.66 14.30 -19.38
C LEU A 281 4.14 14.51 -19.35
N PHE A 282 3.67 15.65 -18.86
CA PHE A 282 2.27 16.03 -18.97
C PHE A 282 1.83 15.98 -20.44
N ASN A 283 2.56 16.69 -21.30
CA ASN A 283 2.25 16.85 -22.72
C ASN A 283 2.20 15.51 -23.47
N GLY A 284 3.15 14.62 -23.23
CA GLY A 284 3.27 13.40 -24.02
C GLY A 284 2.73 12.13 -23.37
N MET A 285 2.52 12.11 -22.04
CA MET A 285 2.03 10.93 -21.33
C MET A 285 0.69 11.11 -20.63
N ILE A 286 0.28 12.35 -20.29
CA ILE A 286 -0.98 12.61 -19.57
C ILE A 286 -2.04 13.23 -20.49
N HIS A 287 -1.69 14.30 -21.19
CA HIS A 287 -2.60 15.01 -22.10
C HIS A 287 -3.29 14.08 -23.11
N PRO A 288 -2.63 13.09 -23.74
CA PRO A 288 -3.31 12.21 -24.69
C PRO A 288 -4.32 11.25 -24.04
N LEU A 289 -4.30 11.12 -22.72
CA LEU A 289 -5.27 10.33 -21.97
C LEU A 289 -6.54 11.13 -21.69
N ILE A 290 -6.52 12.45 -21.86
CA ILE A 290 -7.65 13.33 -21.61
C ILE A 290 -8.58 13.28 -22.83
N PRO A 291 -9.90 13.04 -22.67
CA PRO A 291 -10.67 12.98 -21.43
C PRO A 291 -11.15 11.55 -21.03
N TYR A 292 -10.33 10.50 -21.10
CA TYR A 292 -10.76 9.12 -20.79
C TYR A 292 -11.46 9.04 -19.42
N ALA A 293 -12.67 8.49 -19.35
CA ALA A 293 -13.40 8.42 -18.08
C ALA A 293 -12.62 7.55 -17.06
N ILE A 294 -12.40 8.09 -15.87
CA ILE A 294 -11.66 7.43 -14.78
C ILE A 294 -12.40 7.57 -13.46
N ARG A 295 -12.33 6.57 -12.58
CA ARG A 295 -12.80 6.71 -11.20
C ARG A 295 -11.94 7.70 -10.42
N GLY A 296 -10.64 7.68 -10.61
CA GLY A 296 -9.70 8.51 -9.85
C GLY A 296 -8.24 8.24 -10.18
N VAL A 297 -7.36 8.88 -9.41
CA VAL A 297 -5.91 8.83 -9.59
C VAL A 297 -5.23 8.32 -8.32
N ILE A 298 -4.26 7.42 -8.47
CA ILE A 298 -3.25 7.14 -7.44
C ILE A 298 -1.87 7.63 -7.89
N TRP A 299 -1.17 8.31 -6.99
CA TRP A 299 0.08 9.01 -7.26
C TRP A 299 1.21 8.51 -6.34
N TYR A 300 2.35 8.14 -6.91
CA TYR A 300 3.53 7.78 -6.11
C TYR A 300 4.79 8.44 -6.68
N GLN A 301 5.07 9.62 -6.12
CA GLN A 301 6.18 10.47 -6.49
C GLN A 301 6.51 11.44 -5.35
N GLY A 302 7.74 11.95 -5.35
CA GLY A 302 8.19 13.01 -4.45
C GLY A 302 9.69 12.93 -4.19
N GLU A 303 10.30 11.77 -4.45
CA GLU A 303 11.70 11.51 -4.14
C GLU A 303 12.64 12.41 -4.96
N SER A 304 12.30 12.70 -6.22
CA SER A 304 13.06 13.63 -7.05
C SER A 304 12.90 15.10 -6.65
N ASN A 305 11.91 15.42 -5.82
CA ASN A 305 11.73 16.77 -5.26
C ASN A 305 12.49 16.94 -3.93
N ALA A 306 13.05 15.86 -3.36
CA ALA A 306 13.72 15.86 -2.05
C ALA A 306 15.25 16.13 -2.12
N PHE A 307 15.78 16.57 -3.27
CA PHE A 307 17.21 16.80 -3.46
C PHE A 307 17.72 18.12 -2.87
N THR A 308 16.88 19.16 -2.81
CA THR A 308 17.24 20.45 -2.21
C THR A 308 16.08 21.02 -1.39
N GLU A 309 16.41 21.84 -0.39
CA GLU A 309 15.43 22.59 0.40
C GLU A 309 14.51 23.41 -0.51
N GLN A 310 15.08 24.16 -1.46
CA GLN A 310 14.32 25.00 -2.38
C GLN A 310 13.30 24.20 -3.21
N GLN A 311 13.71 23.05 -3.78
CA GLN A 311 12.80 22.20 -4.55
C GLN A 311 11.70 21.60 -3.68
N SER A 312 12.03 21.21 -2.46
CA SER A 312 11.07 20.61 -1.54
C SER A 312 10.01 21.60 -1.07
N MET A 313 10.37 22.88 -0.88
CA MET A 313 9.44 23.94 -0.51
C MET A 313 8.39 24.20 -1.59
N LEU A 314 8.75 24.04 -2.86
CA LEU A 314 7.79 24.20 -3.96
C LEU A 314 6.75 23.08 -4.01
N TYR A 315 7.04 21.91 -3.42
CA TYR A 315 6.14 20.75 -3.51
C TYR A 315 4.78 20.99 -2.86
N GLU A 316 4.73 21.83 -1.81
CA GLU A 316 3.47 22.22 -1.14
C GLU A 316 2.53 22.98 -2.08
N GLN A 317 3.07 23.72 -3.05
CA GLN A 317 2.28 24.39 -4.08
C GLN A 317 2.04 23.48 -5.29
N GLN A 318 3.04 22.69 -5.68
CA GLN A 318 3.01 21.91 -6.92
C GLN A 318 2.02 20.75 -6.88
N LEU A 319 1.90 20.03 -5.76
CA LEU A 319 0.96 18.90 -5.69
C LEU A 319 -0.51 19.35 -5.76
N PRO A 320 -0.97 20.36 -4.99
CA PRO A 320 -2.30 20.93 -5.18
C PRO A 320 -2.52 21.52 -6.57
N LEU A 321 -1.50 22.17 -7.15
CA LEU A 321 -1.58 22.72 -8.52
C LEU A 321 -1.81 21.61 -9.55
N LEU A 322 -1.03 20.52 -9.49
CA LEU A 322 -1.18 19.36 -10.36
C LEU A 322 -2.59 18.76 -10.28
N ILE A 323 -3.11 18.56 -9.07
CA ILE A 323 -4.43 17.97 -8.87
C ILE A 323 -5.52 18.84 -9.51
N ARG A 324 -5.48 20.16 -9.28
CA ARG A 324 -6.44 21.10 -9.86
C ARG A 324 -6.33 21.19 -11.37
N ASP A 325 -5.10 21.25 -11.90
CA ASP A 325 -4.83 21.28 -13.34
C ASP A 325 -5.44 20.05 -14.03
N TRP A 326 -5.18 18.85 -13.50
CA TRP A 326 -5.69 17.62 -14.08
C TRP A 326 -7.21 17.55 -14.01
N ARG A 327 -7.82 17.91 -12.88
CA ARG A 327 -9.29 17.97 -12.73
C ARG A 327 -9.94 18.92 -13.72
N ASN A 328 -9.40 20.13 -13.85
CA ASN A 328 -9.89 21.13 -14.79
C ASN A 328 -9.82 20.63 -16.23
N ARG A 329 -8.70 20.01 -16.62
CA ARG A 329 -8.51 19.52 -18.00
C ARG A 329 -9.33 18.27 -18.31
N TRP A 330 -9.52 17.37 -17.33
CA TRP A 330 -10.41 16.22 -17.50
C TRP A 330 -11.87 16.63 -17.62
N GLY A 331 -12.28 17.71 -16.94
CA GLY A 331 -13.67 18.17 -16.92
C GLY A 331 -14.62 17.18 -16.25
N GLN A 332 -14.12 16.33 -15.35
CA GLN A 332 -14.87 15.27 -14.67
C GLN A 332 -15.11 15.58 -13.18
N GLY A 333 -15.23 16.87 -12.85
CA GLY A 333 -15.37 17.37 -11.48
C GLY A 333 -14.15 17.07 -10.60
N ASP A 334 -14.39 17.05 -9.28
CA ASP A 334 -13.37 16.73 -8.28
C ASP A 334 -13.18 15.23 -8.14
N PHE A 335 -12.72 14.52 -9.17
CA PHE A 335 -12.50 13.08 -9.05
C PHE A 335 -11.50 12.73 -7.92
N PRO A 336 -11.68 11.58 -7.24
CA PRO A 336 -10.78 11.09 -6.19
C PRO A 336 -9.31 11.09 -6.60
N PHE A 337 -8.45 11.61 -5.72
CA PHE A 337 -7.00 11.65 -5.96
C PHE A 337 -6.24 11.31 -4.67
N ALA A 338 -5.48 10.21 -4.67
CA ALA A 338 -4.66 9.86 -3.51
C ALA A 338 -3.19 9.67 -3.86
N TRP A 339 -2.32 9.87 -2.87
CA TRP A 339 -0.89 9.61 -3.01
C TRP A 339 -0.31 8.75 -1.90
N VAL A 340 0.82 8.14 -2.21
CA VAL A 340 1.68 7.53 -1.20
C VAL A 340 2.53 8.60 -0.55
N GLN A 341 2.37 8.81 0.76
CA GLN A 341 3.34 9.59 1.52
C GLN A 341 4.69 8.90 1.45
N LEU A 342 5.79 9.62 1.22
CA LEU A 342 7.11 8.99 1.17
C LEU A 342 7.40 8.21 2.48
N PRO A 343 7.93 6.97 2.39
CA PRO A 343 8.31 6.18 3.56
C PRO A 343 9.57 6.76 4.21
N PHE A 344 10.06 6.23 5.34
CA PHE A 344 11.41 6.61 5.78
C PHE A 344 12.48 6.26 4.73
N THR A 345 13.59 6.99 4.72
CA THR A 345 14.75 6.67 3.87
C THR A 345 16.06 6.79 4.64
N SER A 346 17.01 5.88 4.37
CA SER A 346 18.40 6.03 4.80
C SER A 346 19.31 6.55 3.68
N ALA A 347 18.75 6.86 2.50
CA ALA A 347 19.49 7.48 1.41
C ALA A 347 19.88 8.92 1.77
N ARG A 348 20.98 9.41 1.18
CA ARG A 348 21.43 10.80 1.33
C ARG A 348 20.46 11.73 0.59
N GLN A 349 19.42 12.18 1.29
CA GLN A 349 18.43 13.15 0.84
C GLN A 349 18.45 14.36 1.78
N VAL A 350 18.07 15.53 1.27
CA VAL A 350 18.18 16.79 2.01
C VAL A 350 16.90 17.10 2.79
N ALA A 351 15.74 17.07 2.12
CA ALA A 351 14.50 17.62 2.66
C ALA A 351 13.31 16.64 2.59
N TRP A 352 13.54 15.37 2.98
CA TRP A 352 12.56 14.29 2.84
C TRP A 352 11.34 14.44 3.76
N ASP A 353 11.55 14.96 4.97
CA ASP A 353 10.52 15.40 5.91
C ASP A 353 9.64 16.52 5.35
N ARG A 354 10.22 17.52 4.69
CA ARG A 354 9.45 18.58 4.05
C ARG A 354 8.52 18.04 2.99
N ILE A 355 8.98 17.14 2.13
CA ILE A 355 8.09 16.50 1.13
C ILE A 355 6.93 15.77 1.82
N ARG A 356 7.18 15.03 2.91
CA ARG A 356 6.11 14.34 3.67
C ARG A 356 5.12 15.31 4.30
N GLU A 357 5.59 16.45 4.81
CA GLU A 357 4.73 17.51 5.35
C GLU A 357 3.92 18.20 4.24
N SER A 358 4.55 18.54 3.11
CA SER A 358 3.87 19.10 1.93
C SER A 358 2.77 18.16 1.42
N MET A 359 3.05 16.85 1.37
CA MET A 359 2.05 15.82 1.07
C MET A 359 0.90 15.83 2.07
N ARG A 360 1.17 15.89 3.38
CA ARG A 360 0.10 15.95 4.38
C ARG A 360 -0.75 17.22 4.24
N ARG A 361 -0.12 18.37 4.01
CA ARG A 361 -0.81 19.66 3.83
C ARG A 361 -1.65 19.71 2.56
N SER A 362 -1.26 18.96 1.54
CA SER A 362 -2.02 18.83 0.28
C SER A 362 -3.37 18.15 0.45
N LEU A 363 -3.62 17.46 1.59
CA LEU A 363 -4.96 16.95 1.95
C LEU A 363 -6.01 18.06 2.16
N SER A 364 -5.60 19.32 2.19
CA SER A 364 -6.52 20.47 2.13
C SER A 364 -7.29 20.56 0.81
N VAL A 365 -6.83 19.89 -0.26
CA VAL A 365 -7.56 19.79 -1.52
C VAL A 365 -8.72 18.80 -1.35
N PRO A 366 -9.98 19.15 -1.68
CA PRO A 366 -11.12 18.25 -1.52
C PRO A 366 -11.01 16.94 -2.31
N ASN A 367 -11.67 15.90 -1.81
CA ASN A 367 -11.68 14.55 -2.39
C ASN A 367 -10.26 13.99 -2.64
N THR A 368 -9.41 14.13 -1.62
CA THR A 368 -8.04 13.61 -1.66
C THR A 368 -7.72 12.68 -0.50
N GLY A 369 -6.78 11.77 -0.74
CA GLY A 369 -6.32 10.80 0.25
C GLY A 369 -4.80 10.67 0.29
N MET A 370 -4.30 10.11 1.39
CA MET A 370 -2.88 9.84 1.54
C MET A 370 -2.66 8.53 2.28
N ALA A 371 -1.94 7.60 1.64
CA ALA A 371 -1.42 6.42 2.32
C ALA A 371 -0.19 6.83 3.14
N VAL A 372 -0.32 6.86 4.48
CA VAL A 372 0.83 7.06 5.39
C VAL A 372 1.71 5.81 5.30
N THR A 373 3.01 5.94 5.01
CA THR A 373 3.91 4.78 4.83
C THR A 373 5.23 4.87 5.59
N LEU A 374 5.27 5.70 6.63
CA LEU A 374 6.48 5.99 7.39
C LEU A 374 7.25 4.73 7.83
N ASP A 375 6.54 3.67 8.21
CA ASP A 375 7.05 2.38 8.70
C ASP A 375 7.45 1.38 7.59
N LEU A 376 7.17 1.69 6.32
CA LEU A 376 7.40 0.79 5.18
C LEU A 376 8.72 1.06 4.44
N GLY A 377 9.57 1.95 4.97
CA GLY A 377 10.91 2.17 4.44
C GLY A 377 11.80 0.93 4.59
N GLU A 378 12.80 0.79 3.72
CA GLU A 378 13.80 -0.28 3.78
C GLU A 378 15.21 0.31 3.85
N GLU A 379 16.05 -0.24 4.73
CA GLU A 379 17.44 0.21 4.91
C GLU A 379 18.21 0.14 3.59
N ASN A 380 18.85 1.24 3.23
CA ASN A 380 19.69 1.41 2.04
C ASN A 380 18.96 1.18 0.71
N LEU A 381 17.62 1.24 0.72
CA LEU A 381 16.77 1.06 -0.46
C LEU A 381 15.83 2.24 -0.64
N LEU A 382 16.09 3.04 -1.68
CA LEU A 382 15.18 4.11 -2.14
C LEU A 382 13.86 3.55 -2.71
N HIS A 383 13.87 2.27 -3.11
CA HIS A 383 12.73 1.57 -3.69
C HIS A 383 12.34 0.38 -2.81
N PRO A 384 11.52 0.59 -1.75
CA PRO A 384 11.06 -0.50 -0.90
C PRO A 384 10.28 -1.54 -1.72
N LYS A 385 10.54 -2.81 -1.46
CA LYS A 385 10.03 -3.94 -2.23
C LYS A 385 8.67 -4.44 -1.76
N ASN A 386 8.26 -4.15 -0.53
CA ASN A 386 6.94 -4.51 0.00
C ASN A 386 5.79 -3.67 -0.60
N LYS A 387 5.63 -3.69 -1.94
CA LYS A 387 4.61 -2.91 -2.65
C LYS A 387 3.18 -3.30 -2.30
N GLN A 388 2.96 -4.52 -1.79
CA GLN A 388 1.69 -4.98 -1.27
C GLN A 388 1.16 -4.04 -0.18
N ALA A 389 2.00 -3.67 0.80
CA ALA A 389 1.57 -2.81 1.91
C ALA A 389 1.26 -1.36 1.48
N PHE A 390 2.03 -0.82 0.51
CA PHE A 390 1.75 0.51 -0.07
C PHE A 390 0.40 0.52 -0.79
N ALA A 391 0.19 -0.47 -1.66
CA ALA A 391 -1.04 -0.62 -2.43
C ALA A 391 -2.26 -0.87 -1.53
N HIS A 392 -2.11 -1.70 -0.50
CA HIS A 392 -3.16 -1.98 0.48
C HIS A 392 -3.64 -0.70 1.18
N ARG A 393 -2.73 0.19 1.59
CA ARG A 393 -3.12 1.46 2.25
C ARG A 393 -3.83 2.43 1.30
N LEU A 394 -3.46 2.44 0.02
CA LEU A 394 -4.22 3.18 -1.00
C LEU A 394 -5.62 2.57 -1.22
N ALA A 395 -5.71 1.24 -1.25
CA ALA A 395 -6.98 0.53 -1.43
C ALA A 395 -7.92 0.74 -0.24
N LEU A 396 -7.39 0.75 1.00
CA LEU A 396 -8.17 1.09 2.18
C LEU A 396 -8.81 2.48 2.07
N TRP A 397 -8.06 3.50 1.63
CA TRP A 397 -8.61 4.84 1.40
C TRP A 397 -9.69 4.81 0.32
N ALA A 398 -9.42 4.20 -0.84
CA ALA A 398 -10.40 4.16 -1.92
C ALA A 398 -11.70 3.45 -1.49
N ARG A 399 -11.60 2.31 -0.81
CA ARG A 399 -12.74 1.57 -0.25
C ARG A 399 -13.58 2.42 0.68
N ALA A 400 -12.96 3.16 1.59
CA ALA A 400 -13.69 3.96 2.55
C ALA A 400 -14.26 5.25 1.94
N ASP A 401 -13.42 6.03 1.27
CA ASP A 401 -13.73 7.41 0.87
C ASP A 401 -14.45 7.44 -0.50
N VAL A 402 -14.10 6.54 -1.41
CA VAL A 402 -14.67 6.49 -2.77
C VAL A 402 -15.85 5.52 -2.86
N TYR A 403 -15.80 4.40 -2.14
CA TYR A 403 -16.85 3.37 -2.19
C TYR A 403 -17.70 3.27 -0.91
N GLY A 404 -17.44 4.11 0.10
CA GLY A 404 -18.29 4.25 1.28
C GLY A 404 -18.20 3.11 2.30
N GLU A 405 -17.15 2.27 2.25
CA GLU A 405 -16.97 1.20 3.22
C GLU A 405 -16.62 1.73 4.62
N ASN A 406 -17.28 1.21 5.66
CA ASN A 406 -17.00 1.59 7.04
C ASN A 406 -15.80 0.82 7.61
N ILE A 407 -14.59 1.24 7.22
CA ILE A 407 -13.31 0.64 7.62
C ILE A 407 -12.32 1.69 8.12
N THR A 408 -11.35 1.28 8.95
CA THR A 408 -10.22 2.16 9.31
C THR A 408 -9.23 2.18 8.16
N TRP A 409 -9.06 3.35 7.53
CA TRP A 409 -8.33 3.45 6.27
C TRP A 409 -7.07 4.31 6.30
N SER A 410 -6.91 5.14 7.33
CA SER A 410 -5.70 5.96 7.54
C SER A 410 -5.19 5.80 8.96
N GLY A 411 -3.92 6.10 9.14
CA GLY A 411 -3.32 6.30 10.46
C GLY A 411 -3.56 7.73 10.97
N PRO A 412 -3.15 8.04 12.20
CA PRO A 412 -3.39 9.35 12.78
C PRO A 412 -2.83 10.51 11.93
N LEU A 413 -3.69 11.44 11.53
CA LEU A 413 -3.31 12.65 10.78
C LEU A 413 -3.42 13.88 11.66
N PHE A 414 -2.41 14.74 11.67
CA PHE A 414 -2.41 15.96 12.49
C PHE A 414 -3.63 16.84 12.17
N LYS A 415 -4.40 17.20 13.20
CA LYS A 415 -5.58 18.08 13.09
C LYS A 415 -5.34 19.45 13.70
N SER A 416 -4.85 19.48 14.94
CA SER A 416 -4.61 20.75 15.66
C SER A 416 -3.64 20.58 16.82
N ALA A 417 -3.00 21.69 17.19
CA ALA A 417 -2.17 21.83 18.38
C ALA A 417 -2.74 22.95 19.25
N ARG A 418 -2.89 22.70 20.55
CA ARG A 418 -3.22 23.73 21.54
C ARG A 418 -2.11 23.81 22.57
N ALA A 419 -1.28 24.84 22.47
CA ALA A 419 -0.23 25.13 23.43
C ALA A 419 -0.79 25.77 24.71
N GLY A 420 -0.14 25.50 25.83
CA GLY A 420 -0.42 26.10 27.12
C GLY A 420 0.69 25.76 28.10
N GLU A 421 0.65 26.34 29.29
CA GLU A 421 1.74 26.21 30.27
C GLU A 421 1.98 24.76 30.72
N LYS A 422 1.00 23.86 30.51
CA LYS A 422 1.07 22.42 30.86
C LYS A 422 1.61 21.53 29.72
N GLY A 423 1.99 22.11 28.60
CA GLY A 423 2.41 21.43 27.37
C GLY A 423 1.48 21.68 26.19
N VAL A 424 1.71 20.95 25.10
CA VAL A 424 0.96 21.06 23.84
C VAL A 424 0.05 19.86 23.65
N LEU A 425 -1.26 20.10 23.59
CA LEU A 425 -2.24 19.07 23.25
C LEU A 425 -2.34 18.95 21.72
N ILE A 426 -1.88 17.82 21.19
CA ILE A 426 -1.97 17.45 19.77
C ILE A 426 -3.20 16.56 19.57
N ARG A 427 -4.07 16.97 18.65
CA ARG A 427 -5.23 16.19 18.20
C ARG A 427 -4.98 15.66 16.79
N PHE A 428 -5.51 14.47 16.56
CA PHE A 428 -5.39 13.77 15.29
C PHE A 428 -6.76 13.34 14.76
N GLU A 429 -6.93 13.37 13.45
CA GLU A 429 -7.94 12.57 12.74
C GLU A 429 -7.47 11.11 12.66
N HIS A 430 -8.40 10.15 12.48
CA HIS A 430 -8.11 8.71 12.40
C HIS A 430 -7.32 8.16 13.61
N SER A 431 -7.63 8.67 14.80
CA SER A 431 -6.88 8.42 16.05
C SER A 431 -7.57 7.45 17.01
N ASP A 432 -8.59 6.72 16.55
CA ASP A 432 -9.28 5.74 17.36
C ASP A 432 -8.31 4.67 17.87
N GLY A 433 -8.27 4.53 19.21
CA GLY A 433 -7.35 3.63 19.89
C GLY A 433 -5.87 4.00 19.70
N LEU A 434 -5.54 5.30 19.57
CA LEU A 434 -4.18 5.80 19.49
C LEU A 434 -3.31 5.19 20.60
N LYS A 435 -2.20 4.60 20.21
CA LYS A 435 -1.25 3.94 21.11
C LYS A 435 0.18 4.10 20.61
N ALA A 436 1.14 3.98 21.52
CA ALA A 436 2.53 3.77 21.17
C ALA A 436 2.79 2.26 21.02
N LEU A 437 3.47 1.85 19.95
CA LEU A 437 3.93 0.45 19.78
C LEU A 437 4.84 0.01 20.93
N LYS A 438 5.59 0.96 21.51
CA LYS A 438 6.40 0.78 22.71
C LYS A 438 6.35 2.05 23.56
N GLU A 439 5.82 1.98 24.76
CA GLU A 439 5.80 3.12 25.69
C GLU A 439 7.21 3.58 26.12
N PRO A 440 7.46 4.89 26.26
CA PRO A 440 6.54 6.02 26.01
C PRO A 440 6.42 6.37 24.50
N PRO A 441 5.46 7.23 24.08
CA PRO A 441 5.49 7.85 22.75
C PRO A 441 6.82 8.57 22.50
N ILE A 442 7.42 8.33 21.33
CA ILE A 442 8.71 8.92 20.92
C ILE A 442 8.60 9.64 19.58
N GLY A 443 9.63 10.41 19.22
CA GLY A 443 9.69 11.16 17.95
C GLY A 443 9.12 12.58 18.02
N PHE A 444 8.88 13.11 19.21
CA PHE A 444 8.43 14.49 19.41
C PHE A 444 9.60 15.42 19.73
N GLU A 445 9.60 16.59 19.11
CA GLU A 445 10.58 17.65 19.35
C GLU A 445 9.87 19.00 19.49
N TYR A 446 10.48 19.93 20.22
CA TYR A 446 10.04 21.32 20.36
C TYR A 446 11.15 22.29 19.91
N ARG A 447 10.78 23.54 19.62
CA ARG A 447 11.70 24.64 19.30
C ARG A 447 11.41 25.87 20.16
N SER A 448 12.47 26.60 20.51
CA SER A 448 12.43 27.88 21.22
C SER A 448 12.86 29.00 20.28
N GLY A 449 11.93 29.89 19.91
CA GLY A 449 12.21 30.94 18.91
C GLY A 449 12.59 30.32 17.56
N ASP A 450 13.73 30.74 17.02
CA ASP A 450 14.34 30.20 15.79
C ASP A 450 15.53 29.26 16.08
N GLY A 451 15.65 28.79 17.33
CA GLY A 451 16.73 27.89 17.74
C GLY A 451 16.59 26.46 17.20
N ASP A 452 17.44 25.57 17.71
CA ASP A 452 17.45 24.17 17.31
C ASP A 452 16.24 23.39 17.87
N TRP A 453 15.92 22.28 17.19
CA TRP A 453 14.90 21.34 17.62
C TRP A 453 15.43 20.43 18.72
N THR A 454 14.67 20.28 19.80
CA THR A 454 15.05 19.49 20.98
C THR A 454 13.98 18.44 21.29
N THR A 455 14.40 17.21 21.61
CA THR A 455 13.47 16.12 21.99
C THR A 455 12.54 16.51 23.14
N ALA A 456 11.27 16.19 22.99
CA ALA A 456 10.21 16.50 23.93
C ALA A 456 9.57 15.21 24.49
N PRO A 457 9.47 15.06 25.82
CA PRO A 457 8.62 14.02 26.41
C PRO A 457 7.18 14.14 25.95
N ALA A 458 6.54 13.01 25.68
CA ALA A 458 5.15 12.97 25.25
C ALA A 458 4.37 11.84 25.94
N ARG A 459 3.05 12.00 26.03
CA ARG A 459 2.13 10.99 26.57
C ARG A 459 0.80 10.99 25.84
N ILE A 460 0.17 9.83 25.76
CA ILE A 460 -1.17 9.70 25.17
C ILE A 460 -2.24 9.94 26.25
N ARG A 461 -3.28 10.69 25.89
CA ARG A 461 -4.48 10.92 26.71
C ARG A 461 -5.69 11.07 25.80
N ASN A 462 -6.68 10.18 25.94
CA ASN A 462 -7.96 10.25 25.21
C ASN A 462 -7.76 10.44 23.69
N ASN A 463 -7.01 9.53 23.06
CA ASN A 463 -6.64 9.58 21.63
C ASN A 463 -5.92 10.87 21.17
N CYS A 464 -5.42 11.67 22.12
CA CYS A 464 -4.58 12.84 21.87
C CYS A 464 -3.18 12.59 22.41
N VAL A 465 -2.21 13.38 21.97
CA VAL A 465 -0.87 13.40 22.57
C VAL A 465 -0.68 14.72 23.32
N VAL A 466 -0.09 14.66 24.50
CA VAL A 466 0.39 15.83 25.23
C VAL A 466 1.91 15.84 25.17
N VAL A 467 2.48 16.79 24.44
CA VAL A 467 3.92 17.03 24.36
C VAL A 467 4.32 18.02 25.46
N GLN A 468 5.38 17.72 26.22
CA GLN A 468 5.72 18.43 27.44
C GLN A 468 7.18 18.91 27.42
N PRO A 469 7.45 20.11 26.83
CA PRO A 469 8.75 20.76 26.96
C PRO A 469 9.13 20.98 28.44
N PRO A 470 10.45 20.96 28.79
CA PRO A 470 10.91 21.10 30.18
C PRO A 470 10.44 22.39 30.87
N GLU A 471 10.35 22.37 32.21
CA GLU A 471 9.99 23.55 33.01
C GLU A 471 10.87 24.76 32.69
N GLY A 472 10.27 25.96 32.66
CA GLY A 472 10.98 27.22 32.46
C GLY A 472 11.33 27.52 31.00
N VAL A 473 11.24 26.53 30.11
CA VAL A 473 11.48 26.71 28.66
C VAL A 473 10.32 27.47 28.02
N THR A 474 10.66 28.53 27.29
CA THR A 474 9.74 29.20 26.36
C THR A 474 9.86 28.58 24.99
N PHE A 475 8.76 28.07 24.43
CA PHE A 475 8.74 27.36 23.14
C PHE A 475 7.58 27.84 22.26
N ASN A 476 7.74 27.74 20.94
CA ASN A 476 6.79 28.26 19.93
C ASN A 476 6.46 27.24 18.83
N ALA A 477 7.02 26.03 18.88
CA ALA A 477 6.77 25.01 17.88
C ALA A 477 6.95 23.59 18.44
N VAL A 478 6.23 22.63 17.84
CA VAL A 478 6.37 21.19 18.08
C VAL A 478 6.27 20.45 16.74
N ARG A 479 7.06 19.39 16.59
CA ARG A 479 6.99 18.47 15.44
C ARG A 479 7.01 17.01 15.87
N TYR A 480 6.60 16.15 14.96
CA TYR A 480 6.59 14.69 15.12
C TYR A 480 7.26 14.00 13.93
N ALA A 481 8.10 13.01 14.24
CA ALA A 481 8.75 12.11 13.28
C ALA A 481 9.44 12.84 12.12
N TRP A 482 10.27 13.84 12.45
CA TRP A 482 10.95 14.70 11.50
C TRP A 482 12.36 14.19 11.12
N GLY A 483 12.79 14.48 9.88
CA GLY A 483 14.04 13.99 9.29
C GLY A 483 13.89 12.68 8.50
N ASN A 484 14.86 12.33 7.65
CA ASN A 484 14.76 11.23 6.67
C ASN A 484 14.35 9.86 7.24
N LYS A 485 14.91 9.50 8.42
CA LYS A 485 14.64 8.25 9.14
C LYS A 485 14.34 8.56 10.61
N PRO A 486 13.15 9.04 10.91
CA PRO A 486 12.82 9.52 12.24
C PRO A 486 12.50 8.38 13.19
N GLU A 487 12.77 8.57 14.48
CA GLU A 487 12.14 7.75 15.51
C GLU A 487 10.63 8.00 15.52
N HIS A 488 9.85 6.92 15.57
CA HIS A 488 8.38 6.99 15.60
C HIS A 488 7.82 5.69 16.17
N ASN A 489 6.68 5.77 16.84
CA ASN A 489 5.98 4.59 17.36
C ASN A 489 4.46 4.78 17.50
N LEU A 490 3.87 5.86 17.00
CA LEU A 490 2.44 6.12 17.15
C LEU A 490 1.65 5.40 16.06
N VAL A 491 0.65 4.65 16.48
CA VAL A 491 -0.31 3.97 15.61
C VAL A 491 -1.72 4.09 16.18
N ASN A 492 -2.74 3.95 15.34
CA ASN A 492 -4.12 3.77 15.81
C ASN A 492 -4.42 2.29 16.16
N SER A 493 -5.68 1.97 16.47
CA SER A 493 -6.11 0.61 16.80
C SER A 493 -5.88 -0.40 15.67
N ALA A 494 -5.93 0.05 14.40
CA ALA A 494 -5.66 -0.76 13.22
C ALA A 494 -4.17 -0.98 12.95
N GLY A 495 -3.27 -0.37 13.76
CA GLY A 495 -1.84 -0.47 13.57
C GLY A 495 -1.29 0.43 12.45
N LEU A 496 -2.09 1.33 11.90
CA LEU A 496 -1.64 2.30 10.89
C LEU A 496 -0.87 3.45 11.56
N PRO A 497 0.32 3.83 11.03
CA PRO A 497 1.20 4.80 11.66
C PRO A 497 0.69 6.24 11.56
N ALA A 498 1.04 7.07 12.54
CA ALA A 498 0.79 8.50 12.47
C ALA A 498 1.67 9.18 11.40
N SER A 499 1.10 10.12 10.66
CA SER A 499 1.87 10.96 9.71
C SER A 499 2.78 11.92 10.47
N PRO A 500 4.02 12.18 9.98
CA PRO A 500 4.83 13.32 10.43
C PRO A 500 4.06 14.64 10.31
N PHE A 501 4.41 15.60 11.15
CA PHE A 501 3.90 16.97 11.09
C PHE A 501 4.83 17.97 11.77
N VAL A 502 4.67 19.26 11.46
CA VAL A 502 5.26 20.38 12.20
C VAL A 502 4.19 21.45 12.46
N THR A 503 4.29 22.11 13.61
CA THR A 503 3.38 23.18 14.07
C THR A 503 4.15 24.39 14.54
N GLU A 504 3.55 25.55 14.41
CA GLU A 504 4.02 26.80 15.02
C GLU A 504 2.83 27.47 15.74
N PHE A 505 3.11 28.14 16.84
CA PHE A 505 2.14 28.83 17.68
C PHE A 505 2.82 29.96 18.48
N ALA A 506 2.03 30.84 19.10
CA ALA A 506 2.55 31.91 19.94
C ALA A 506 3.43 31.34 21.08
N ALA A 507 4.52 32.03 21.42
CA ALA A 507 5.45 31.54 22.43
C ALA A 507 4.77 31.31 23.79
N VAL A 508 5.01 30.14 24.38
CA VAL A 508 4.46 29.73 25.68
C VAL A 508 5.60 29.30 26.59
N LYS A 509 5.55 29.73 27.86
CA LYS A 509 6.48 29.27 28.90
C LYS A 509 5.94 28.02 29.60
N SER A 510 6.74 26.95 29.65
CA SER A 510 6.38 25.71 30.36
C SER A 510 6.42 25.93 31.88
N SER A 511 5.34 25.56 32.56
CA SER A 511 5.18 25.60 34.03
C SER A 511 5.30 24.23 34.68
N VAL A 512 5.59 23.19 33.89
CA VAL A 512 5.53 21.81 34.38
C VAL A 512 6.87 21.41 34.98
N ALA A 513 6.96 21.48 36.30
CA ALA A 513 8.08 20.89 37.02
C ALA A 513 8.27 19.43 36.62
N PRO A 514 9.52 18.94 36.48
CA PRO A 514 9.75 17.51 36.37
C PRO A 514 9.13 16.89 37.62
N ARG A 515 8.04 16.13 37.46
CA ARG A 515 7.67 15.21 38.51
C ARG A 515 8.90 14.33 38.68
N LYS A 516 9.59 14.47 39.83
CA LYS A 516 10.49 13.42 40.34
C LYS A 516 9.75 12.12 40.04
N ARG A 517 10.39 11.21 39.33
CA ARG A 517 9.93 9.82 39.29
C ARG A 517 9.96 9.35 40.74
N THR A 518 8.88 9.60 41.49
CA THR A 518 8.50 8.68 42.54
C THR A 518 8.38 7.36 41.83
N PRO A 519 9.11 6.30 42.24
CA PRO A 519 8.77 4.98 41.77
C PRO A 519 7.28 4.85 42.05
N LYS A 520 6.50 4.74 40.98
CA LYS A 520 5.08 4.41 41.13
C LYS A 520 5.11 3.17 42.02
N PRO A 521 4.40 3.13 43.18
CA PRO A 521 4.20 1.84 43.82
C PRO A 521 3.75 0.93 42.69
N ALA A 522 4.47 -0.18 42.52
CA ALA A 522 4.23 -1.08 41.40
C ALA A 522 2.70 -1.21 41.31
N PRO A 523 2.08 -0.88 40.16
CA PRO A 523 0.67 -1.20 40.01
C PRO A 523 0.54 -2.65 40.46
N PRO A 524 -0.43 -3.02 41.33
CA PRO A 524 -0.62 -4.41 41.69
C PRO A 524 -0.56 -5.19 40.39
N ASP A 525 0.33 -6.17 40.32
CA ASP A 525 0.69 -6.82 39.06
C ASP A 525 -0.61 -7.32 38.42
N LEU A 526 -1.17 -6.55 37.48
CA LEU A 526 -2.53 -6.78 36.99
C LEU A 526 -2.60 -8.10 36.22
N VAL A 527 -1.43 -8.60 35.79
CA VAL A 527 -1.20 -9.95 35.27
C VAL A 527 -1.52 -11.02 36.31
N LYS A 528 -1.34 -10.75 37.60
CA LYS A 528 -1.59 -11.66 38.73
C LYS A 528 -2.96 -11.48 39.40
N THR A 529 -3.88 -10.72 38.80
CA THR A 529 -5.28 -10.76 39.24
C THR A 529 -5.86 -12.15 38.94
N PRO A 530 -6.80 -12.71 39.71
CA PRO A 530 -7.39 -14.01 39.40
C PRO A 530 -8.04 -14.05 38.01
N LEU A 531 -7.96 -15.18 37.31
CA LEU A 531 -8.75 -15.42 36.10
C LEU A 531 -10.23 -15.47 36.47
N VAL A 532 -11.07 -14.87 35.61
CA VAL A 532 -12.53 -14.87 35.78
C VAL A 532 -13.07 -16.21 35.28
N PRO A 533 -13.63 -17.08 36.16
CA PRO A 533 -14.18 -18.36 35.75
C PRO A 533 -15.32 -18.19 34.74
N ALA A 534 -15.41 -19.10 33.78
CA ALA A 534 -16.49 -19.18 32.82
C ALA A 534 -17.17 -20.55 32.92
N ASP A 535 -18.50 -20.57 32.86
CA ASP A 535 -19.28 -21.82 32.82
C ASP A 535 -19.59 -22.17 31.37
N LEU A 536 -18.86 -23.16 30.83
CA LEU A 536 -19.03 -23.56 29.43
C LEU A 536 -20.43 -24.14 29.15
N SER A 537 -21.14 -24.67 30.15
CA SER A 537 -22.50 -25.19 29.97
C SER A 537 -23.54 -24.08 29.73
N LYS A 538 -23.19 -22.82 30.05
CA LYS A 538 -24.02 -21.63 29.84
C LYS A 538 -23.48 -20.71 28.76
N PHE A 539 -22.48 -21.18 28.01
CA PHE A 539 -21.76 -20.43 27.00
C PHE A 539 -21.61 -21.33 25.77
N PRO A 540 -22.42 -21.14 24.73
CA PRO A 540 -22.95 -19.87 24.25
C PRO A 540 -24.41 -19.63 24.70
N GLY A 541 -24.92 -18.39 24.50
CA GLY A 541 -26.32 -18.07 24.77
C GLY A 541 -27.32 -18.81 23.86
N ASP A 542 -28.62 -18.52 24.02
CA ASP A 542 -29.67 -19.30 23.35
C ASP A 542 -29.60 -19.26 21.82
N THR A 543 -29.27 -18.11 21.25
CA THR A 543 -29.19 -17.85 19.80
C THR A 543 -27.78 -18.02 19.22
N GLU A 544 -26.80 -18.39 20.06
CA GLU A 544 -25.38 -18.31 19.72
C GLU A 544 -24.76 -19.70 19.51
N ARG A 545 -23.63 -19.75 18.80
CA ARG A 545 -22.83 -20.97 18.61
C ARG A 545 -21.45 -20.83 19.22
N LEU A 546 -20.88 -21.94 19.70
CA LEU A 546 -19.53 -22.01 20.22
C LEU A 546 -18.56 -22.57 19.19
N GLU A 547 -17.62 -21.72 18.80
CA GLU A 547 -16.56 -22.01 17.85
C GLU A 547 -15.27 -22.31 18.62
N ILE A 548 -14.82 -23.57 18.57
CA ILE A 548 -13.66 -24.05 19.32
C ILE A 548 -12.42 -24.03 18.42
N PHE A 549 -11.36 -23.37 18.86
CA PHE A 549 -10.09 -23.27 18.14
C PHE A 549 -8.94 -23.91 18.92
N LEU A 550 -8.21 -24.79 18.26
CA LEU A 550 -7.03 -25.44 18.83
C LEU A 550 -5.79 -24.59 18.55
N LEU A 551 -5.07 -24.20 19.61
CA LEU A 551 -3.84 -23.40 19.49
C LEU A 551 -2.62 -24.32 19.60
N MET A 552 -2.11 -24.78 18.47
CA MET A 552 -1.08 -25.80 18.37
C MET A 552 0.26 -25.24 17.87
N GLY A 553 1.37 -25.87 18.26
CA GLY A 553 2.71 -25.49 17.82
C GLY A 553 3.67 -25.16 18.95
N GLN A 554 4.60 -24.22 18.72
CA GLN A 554 5.73 -24.00 19.64
C GLN A 554 5.70 -22.67 20.40
N SER A 555 6.86 -22.16 20.83
CA SER A 555 7.01 -20.94 21.64
C SER A 555 6.37 -19.70 21.03
N ASN A 556 6.36 -19.60 19.71
CA ASN A 556 5.75 -18.51 18.95
C ASN A 556 4.20 -18.56 18.99
N MET A 557 3.58 -19.75 18.98
CA MET A 557 2.14 -19.93 19.30
C MET A 557 1.86 -19.72 20.78
N LYS A 558 2.70 -20.33 21.66
CA LYS A 558 2.61 -20.20 23.12
C LYS A 558 2.54 -18.72 23.53
N GLY A 559 3.33 -17.90 22.82
CA GLY A 559 3.48 -16.48 23.05
C GLY A 559 4.73 -16.20 23.89
N ARG A 560 5.59 -15.31 23.37
CA ARG A 560 6.76 -14.76 24.06
C ARG A 560 6.75 -13.23 24.09
N GLY A 561 5.68 -12.63 23.57
CA GLY A 561 5.51 -11.18 23.56
C GLY A 561 5.35 -10.63 24.97
N ARG A 562 5.72 -9.37 25.15
CA ARG A 562 5.58 -8.67 26.43
C ARG A 562 4.11 -8.59 26.85
N MET A 563 3.85 -8.94 28.11
CA MET A 563 2.50 -8.89 28.69
C MET A 563 1.91 -7.47 28.66
N PRO A 564 0.62 -7.30 28.29
CA PRO A 564 -0.03 -5.99 28.29
C PRO A 564 -0.19 -5.47 29.72
N ALA A 565 -0.12 -4.14 29.89
CA ALA A 565 -0.22 -3.50 31.20
C ALA A 565 -1.60 -3.64 31.86
N ARG A 566 -2.65 -3.99 31.10
CA ARG A 566 -3.99 -4.29 31.59
C ARG A 566 -4.50 -5.57 30.91
N PRO A 567 -4.99 -6.56 31.68
CA PRO A 567 -5.67 -7.71 31.10
C PRO A 567 -6.98 -7.25 30.46
N LEU A 568 -7.23 -7.66 29.23
CA LEU A 568 -8.50 -7.45 28.56
C LEU A 568 -9.28 -8.76 28.62
N ASN A 569 -10.44 -8.74 29.28
CA ASN A 569 -11.38 -9.85 29.29
C ASN A 569 -12.49 -9.52 28.30
N ASP A 570 -12.53 -10.22 27.17
CA ASP A 570 -13.64 -10.13 26.24
C ASP A 570 -14.73 -11.12 26.68
N PRO A 571 -15.97 -10.68 26.96
CA PRO A 571 -17.02 -11.59 27.40
C PRO A 571 -17.42 -12.62 26.31
N GLN A 572 -17.05 -12.41 25.04
CA GLN A 572 -17.34 -13.35 23.95
C GLN A 572 -16.27 -14.44 23.77
N ILE A 573 -15.17 -14.38 24.53
CA ILE A 573 -14.01 -15.24 24.32
C ILE A 573 -13.63 -15.93 25.63
N VAL A 574 -13.63 -17.25 25.61
CA VAL A 574 -13.23 -18.12 26.71
C VAL A 574 -11.97 -18.88 26.32
N MET A 575 -11.13 -19.20 27.31
CA MET A 575 -9.99 -20.09 27.15
C MET A 575 -10.06 -21.25 28.14
N MET A 576 -9.58 -22.42 27.71
CA MET A 576 -9.32 -23.54 28.61
C MET A 576 -7.97 -23.35 29.33
N HIS A 577 -7.96 -23.50 30.64
CA HIS A 577 -6.74 -23.52 31.44
C HIS A 577 -5.99 -24.83 31.25
N LYS A 578 -4.70 -24.73 30.93
CA LYS A 578 -3.93 -25.87 30.42
C LYS A 578 -3.72 -26.99 31.45
N PRO A 579 -3.39 -26.73 32.74
CA PRO A 579 -3.28 -27.76 33.77
C PRO A 579 -4.60 -28.34 34.28
N SER A 580 -5.62 -27.50 34.50
CA SER A 580 -6.83 -27.90 35.24
C SER A 580 -8.04 -28.21 34.37
N ASP A 581 -7.95 -28.01 33.05
CA ASP A 581 -9.06 -28.10 32.10
C ASP A 581 -10.26 -27.18 32.41
N GLY A 582 -10.11 -26.23 33.34
CA GLY A 582 -11.16 -25.26 33.70
C GLY A 582 -11.28 -24.14 32.67
N TYR A 583 -12.44 -23.49 32.59
CA TYR A 583 -12.71 -22.43 31.62
C TYR A 583 -12.71 -21.06 32.28
N PHE A 584 -12.12 -20.08 31.58
CA PHE A 584 -11.98 -18.72 32.06
C PHE A 584 -12.16 -17.74 30.90
N LEU A 585 -12.57 -16.49 31.19
CA LEU A 585 -12.52 -15.44 30.17
C LEU A 585 -11.08 -15.31 29.64
N ALA A 586 -10.97 -15.29 28.31
CA ALA A 586 -9.68 -15.37 27.64
C ALA A 586 -8.90 -14.07 27.84
N ARG A 587 -7.66 -14.21 28.32
CA ARG A 587 -6.67 -13.14 28.39
C ARG A 587 -5.27 -13.70 28.38
N HIS A 588 -4.27 -12.85 28.15
CA HIS A 588 -2.87 -13.29 28.21
C HIS A 588 -2.42 -13.61 29.65
N PRO A 589 -1.44 -14.53 29.80
CA PRO A 589 -1.03 -15.51 28.79
C PRO A 589 -2.12 -16.56 28.60
N LEU A 590 -2.40 -16.92 27.33
CA LEU A 590 -3.37 -17.98 27.04
C LEU A 590 -2.84 -19.36 27.47
N HIS A 591 -1.53 -19.58 27.33
CA HIS A 591 -0.88 -20.85 27.64
C HIS A 591 -0.39 -20.91 29.09
N LEU A 592 -1.22 -20.43 30.02
CA LEU A 592 -0.92 -20.40 31.45
C LEU A 592 -0.69 -21.82 31.99
N THR A 593 0.45 -22.03 32.65
CA THR A 593 0.78 -23.31 33.33
C THR A 593 0.80 -23.22 34.86
N GLY A 594 0.64 -22.02 35.41
CA GLY A 594 0.59 -21.75 36.86
C GLY A 594 -0.83 -21.77 37.43
N ASP A 595 -1.00 -21.38 38.69
CA ASP A 595 -2.31 -21.28 39.33
C ASP A 595 -3.12 -20.09 38.72
N PRO A 596 -4.38 -20.30 38.31
CA PRO A 596 -5.21 -19.25 37.71
C PRO A 596 -5.57 -18.10 38.67
N LYS A 597 -5.35 -18.24 39.98
CA LYS A 597 -5.65 -17.23 41.01
C LYS A 597 -4.53 -16.21 41.18
N ASP A 598 -3.29 -16.65 41.14
CA ASP A 598 -2.13 -15.81 41.48
C ASP A 598 -0.98 -15.90 40.44
N PHE A 599 -1.16 -16.71 39.40
CA PHE A 599 -0.21 -16.94 38.32
C PHE A 599 1.13 -17.51 38.83
N SER A 600 1.13 -18.15 39.99
CA SER A 600 2.30 -18.82 40.55
C SER A 600 2.65 -20.08 39.73
N GLY A 601 3.89 -20.16 39.26
CA GLY A 601 4.38 -21.27 38.45
C GLY A 601 5.56 -20.88 37.55
N ALA A 602 6.25 -21.87 36.99
CA ALA A 602 7.36 -21.67 36.05
C ALA A 602 6.85 -21.32 34.64
N ASP A 603 6.04 -20.25 34.52
CA ASP A 603 5.49 -19.86 33.23
C ASP A 603 6.32 -18.78 32.53
N ASN A 604 6.76 -19.12 31.33
CA ASN A 604 7.45 -18.22 30.41
C ASN A 604 6.56 -17.84 29.20
N ALA A 605 5.25 -18.07 29.30
CA ALA A 605 4.23 -17.62 28.36
C ALA A 605 4.05 -16.11 28.43
N GLY A 606 3.85 -15.50 27.27
CA GLY A 606 3.50 -14.10 27.15
C GLY A 606 2.37 -13.91 26.13
N VAL A 607 2.46 -12.83 25.37
CA VAL A 607 1.53 -12.54 24.27
C VAL A 607 1.84 -13.44 23.07
N GLY A 608 0.82 -14.13 22.58
CA GLY A 608 0.81 -14.95 21.37
C GLY A 608 -0.40 -14.61 20.48
N PRO A 609 -0.51 -15.18 19.27
CA PRO A 609 -1.49 -14.73 18.27
C PRO A 609 -2.95 -15.09 18.59
N GLY A 610 -3.19 -16.11 19.44
CA GLY A 610 -4.52 -16.70 19.63
C GLY A 610 -5.61 -15.73 20.10
N LEU A 611 -5.30 -14.77 20.97
CA LEU A 611 -6.32 -13.84 21.49
C LEU A 611 -6.72 -12.80 20.44
N ALA A 612 -5.75 -12.24 19.71
CA ALA A 612 -6.01 -11.30 18.63
C ALA A 612 -6.79 -11.97 17.48
N PHE A 613 -6.47 -13.23 17.17
CA PHE A 613 -7.24 -14.04 16.24
C PHE A 613 -8.70 -14.17 16.69
N ALA A 614 -8.93 -14.56 17.95
CA ALA A 614 -10.28 -14.70 18.48
C ALA A 614 -11.06 -13.38 18.43
N GLN A 615 -10.44 -12.26 18.78
CA GLN A 615 -11.07 -10.94 18.70
C GLN A 615 -11.49 -10.57 17.27
N ALA A 616 -10.66 -10.89 16.27
CA ALA A 616 -11.02 -10.66 14.88
C ALA A 616 -12.23 -11.52 14.45
N ILE A 617 -12.29 -12.77 14.88
CA ILE A 617 -13.43 -13.66 14.62
C ILE A 617 -14.70 -13.17 15.34
N ALA A 618 -14.61 -12.80 16.62
CA ALA A 618 -15.73 -12.30 17.41
C ALA A 618 -16.32 -11.03 16.79
N LYS A 619 -15.45 -10.11 16.34
CA LYS A 619 -15.87 -8.90 15.62
C LYS A 619 -16.57 -9.23 14.30
N ALA A 620 -16.09 -10.21 13.55
CA ALA A 620 -16.67 -10.62 12.27
C ALA A 620 -17.95 -11.46 12.42
N ARG A 621 -18.16 -12.10 13.57
CA ARG A 621 -19.29 -12.99 13.86
C ARG A 621 -19.85 -12.72 15.26
N PRO A 622 -20.63 -11.64 15.45
CA PRO A 622 -21.18 -11.27 16.75
C PRO A 622 -22.05 -12.35 17.42
N ASP A 623 -22.68 -13.21 16.60
CA ASP A 623 -23.54 -14.33 17.05
C ASP A 623 -22.73 -15.59 17.42
N SER A 624 -21.40 -15.53 17.29
CA SER A 624 -20.51 -16.61 17.70
C SER A 624 -19.86 -16.30 19.04
N ARG A 625 -19.58 -17.37 19.77
CA ARG A 625 -18.76 -17.39 20.95
C ARG A 625 -17.54 -18.23 20.69
N ILE A 626 -16.43 -17.86 21.30
CA ILE A 626 -15.14 -18.42 20.95
C ILE A 626 -14.55 -19.14 22.15
N LEU A 627 -14.16 -20.39 21.96
CA LEU A 627 -13.34 -21.13 22.91
C LEU A 627 -11.95 -21.37 22.33
N LEU A 628 -10.94 -20.88 23.03
CA LEU A 628 -9.53 -21.15 22.75
C LEU A 628 -9.04 -22.33 23.59
N ILE A 629 -8.42 -23.32 22.94
CA ILE A 629 -7.77 -24.46 23.61
C ILE A 629 -6.25 -24.32 23.45
N PRO A 630 -5.53 -23.85 24.48
CA PRO A 630 -4.09 -23.64 24.44
C PRO A 630 -3.31 -24.97 24.54
N CYS A 631 -2.74 -25.43 23.42
CA CYS A 631 -1.98 -26.69 23.38
C CYS A 631 -0.47 -26.49 23.19
N ALA A 632 -0.03 -25.33 22.69
CA ALA A 632 1.36 -25.12 22.28
C ALA A 632 2.38 -25.34 23.40
N VAL A 633 3.56 -25.85 23.02
CA VAL A 633 4.68 -26.13 23.93
C VAL A 633 5.99 -25.64 23.31
N GLY A 634 6.74 -24.81 24.03
CA GLY A 634 7.97 -24.22 23.53
C GLY A 634 9.03 -25.26 23.15
N GLY A 635 9.75 -25.02 22.05
CA GLY A 635 10.89 -25.85 21.62
C GLY A 635 10.52 -27.19 20.98
N THR A 636 9.23 -27.48 20.76
CA THR A 636 8.80 -28.75 20.17
C THR A 636 9.02 -28.78 18.67
N GLN A 637 9.43 -29.94 18.18
CA GLN A 637 9.46 -30.28 16.77
C GLN A 637 8.13 -30.88 16.31
N VAL A 638 7.82 -30.86 15.01
CA VAL A 638 6.59 -31.48 14.46
C VAL A 638 6.47 -32.98 14.79
N ALA A 639 7.61 -33.66 15.02
CA ALA A 639 7.65 -35.05 15.46
C ALA A 639 6.91 -35.29 16.80
N ALA A 640 6.98 -34.33 17.74
CA ALA A 640 6.32 -34.43 19.04
C ALA A 640 4.78 -34.28 18.95
N TRP A 641 4.28 -33.91 17.77
CA TRP A 641 2.86 -33.69 17.49
C TRP A 641 2.23 -34.81 16.66
N GLN A 642 2.94 -35.89 16.38
CA GLN A 642 2.39 -37.04 15.65
C GLN A 642 1.43 -37.86 16.52
N LYS A 643 0.52 -38.61 15.90
CA LYS A 643 -0.40 -39.52 16.62
C LYS A 643 0.35 -40.50 17.51
N GLY A 644 -0.16 -40.76 18.71
CA GLY A 644 0.51 -41.54 19.76
C GLY A 644 1.52 -40.75 20.59
N GLN A 645 1.86 -39.51 20.21
CA GLN A 645 2.71 -38.64 21.01
C GLN A 645 1.88 -37.83 22.01
N ARG A 646 2.47 -37.55 23.18
CA ARG A 646 1.78 -36.89 24.30
C ARG A 646 1.07 -35.59 23.93
N LEU A 647 1.68 -34.73 23.10
CA LEU A 647 1.10 -33.42 22.76
C LEU A 647 -0.12 -33.56 21.84
N TYR A 648 -0.08 -34.53 20.94
CA TYR A 648 -1.19 -34.85 20.06
C TYR A 648 -2.37 -35.42 20.87
N GLU A 649 -2.11 -36.45 21.67
CA GLU A 649 -3.16 -37.13 22.45
C GLU A 649 -3.83 -36.16 23.43
N GLU A 650 -3.04 -35.28 24.07
CA GLU A 650 -3.57 -34.27 24.97
C GLU A 650 -4.42 -33.22 24.24
N THR A 651 -4.04 -32.85 23.01
CA THR A 651 -4.82 -31.92 22.19
C THR A 651 -6.17 -32.53 21.80
N VAL A 652 -6.18 -33.77 21.34
CA VAL A 652 -7.40 -34.49 20.98
C VAL A 652 -8.29 -34.69 22.21
N ARG A 653 -7.71 -35.08 23.36
CA ARG A 653 -8.43 -35.22 24.64
C ARG A 653 -9.12 -33.92 25.05
N LYS A 654 -8.39 -32.80 25.05
CA LYS A 654 -8.94 -31.48 25.40
C LYS A 654 -10.04 -31.03 24.44
N ALA A 655 -9.87 -31.27 23.14
CA ALA A 655 -10.88 -30.94 22.14
C ALA A 655 -12.19 -31.73 22.36
N ARG A 656 -12.09 -33.04 22.62
CA ARG A 656 -13.24 -33.91 22.94
C ARG A 656 -13.88 -33.52 24.27
N LEU A 657 -13.08 -33.18 25.28
CA LEU A 657 -13.57 -32.73 26.57
C LEU A 657 -14.39 -31.43 26.43
N ALA A 658 -13.88 -30.47 25.67
CA ALA A 658 -14.59 -29.21 25.40
C ALA A 658 -15.91 -29.43 24.68
N LEU A 659 -15.95 -30.28 23.65
CA LEU A 659 -17.20 -30.64 23.00
C LEU A 659 -18.20 -31.27 23.97
N LYS A 660 -17.73 -32.19 24.83
CA LYS A 660 -18.56 -32.88 25.82
C LYS A 660 -19.13 -31.94 26.89
N GLN A 661 -18.37 -30.92 27.29
CA GLN A 661 -18.77 -29.95 28.33
C GLN A 661 -19.56 -28.76 27.77
N SER A 662 -19.66 -28.64 26.44
CA SER A 662 -20.46 -27.61 25.77
C SER A 662 -21.92 -28.02 25.62
N PRO A 663 -22.87 -27.07 25.46
CA PRO A 663 -24.26 -27.40 25.20
C PRO A 663 -24.43 -28.23 23.91
N GLN A 664 -25.24 -29.28 24.00
CA GLN A 664 -25.44 -30.23 22.91
C GLN A 664 -25.92 -29.53 21.63
N GLY A 665 -25.25 -29.80 20.51
CA GLY A 665 -25.59 -29.22 19.20
C GLY A 665 -25.18 -27.76 18.98
N LYS A 666 -24.62 -27.07 20.00
CA LYS A 666 -24.21 -25.67 19.89
C LYS A 666 -22.72 -25.45 19.68
N ALA A 667 -21.89 -26.49 19.83
CA ALA A 667 -20.44 -26.39 19.74
C ALA A 667 -19.86 -27.18 18.57
N ARG A 668 -18.81 -26.63 17.94
CA ARG A 668 -18.00 -27.36 16.95
C ARG A 668 -16.53 -26.99 17.06
N ILE A 669 -15.66 -27.92 16.64
CA ILE A 669 -14.25 -27.60 16.42
C ILE A 669 -14.16 -26.84 15.09
N ALA A 670 -13.86 -25.55 15.21
CA ALA A 670 -13.96 -24.59 14.14
C ALA A 670 -12.74 -24.62 13.21
N ALA A 671 -11.54 -24.68 13.80
CA ALA A 671 -10.27 -24.82 13.10
C ALA A 671 -9.14 -25.23 14.07
N ALA A 672 -8.06 -25.75 13.51
CA ALA A 672 -6.77 -25.86 14.19
C ALA A 672 -5.83 -24.77 13.69
N LEU A 673 -5.22 -24.03 14.62
CA LEU A 673 -4.20 -23.02 14.33
C LEU A 673 -2.83 -23.60 14.64
N TRP A 674 -1.91 -23.48 13.70
CA TRP A 674 -0.58 -24.04 13.77
C TRP A 674 0.47 -22.95 13.56
N LEU A 675 1.35 -22.79 14.55
CA LEU A 675 2.54 -21.95 14.39
C LEU A 675 3.74 -22.68 15.03
N GLN A 676 4.55 -23.28 14.15
CA GLN A 676 5.67 -24.15 14.47
C GLN A 676 6.62 -24.22 13.27
N GLY A 677 7.89 -24.56 13.53
CA GLY A 677 8.86 -24.78 12.46
C GLY A 677 10.28 -24.35 12.80
N GLU A 678 10.48 -23.48 13.80
CA GLU A 678 11.85 -23.01 14.12
C GLU A 678 12.72 -24.13 14.71
N SER A 679 12.12 -25.10 15.42
CA SER A 679 12.86 -26.24 15.98
C SER A 679 13.19 -27.31 14.93
N ASP A 680 12.48 -27.32 13.80
CA ASP A 680 12.71 -28.24 12.68
C ASP A 680 13.59 -27.63 11.59
N SER A 681 13.72 -26.30 11.54
CA SER A 681 14.63 -25.62 10.62
C SER A 681 16.11 -25.75 11.02
N THR A 682 16.45 -26.48 12.09
CA THR A 682 17.83 -26.52 12.62
C THR A 682 18.73 -27.52 11.91
N SER A 683 18.19 -28.47 11.14
CA SER A 683 18.99 -29.45 10.39
C SER A 683 18.27 -29.97 9.14
N PRO A 684 19.02 -30.36 8.09
CA PRO A 684 18.43 -30.89 6.84
C PRO A 684 17.56 -32.14 7.04
N GLU A 685 17.93 -33.04 7.95
CA GLU A 685 17.16 -34.25 8.24
C GLU A 685 15.76 -33.94 8.78
N LYS A 686 15.66 -32.99 9.72
CA LYS A 686 14.38 -32.56 10.30
C LYS A 686 13.52 -31.86 9.26
N LEU A 687 14.14 -31.00 8.45
CA LEU A 687 13.50 -30.31 7.35
C LEU A 687 12.91 -31.29 6.33
N ALA A 688 13.69 -32.29 5.91
CA ALA A 688 13.26 -33.30 4.94
C ALA A 688 12.03 -34.10 5.43
N ALA A 689 11.94 -34.34 6.74
CA ALA A 689 10.81 -35.03 7.33
C ALA A 689 9.60 -34.12 7.63
N TYR A 690 9.77 -32.80 7.60
CA TYR A 690 8.77 -31.84 8.10
C TYR A 690 7.46 -31.89 7.31
N GLN A 691 7.54 -31.87 5.97
CA GLN A 691 6.38 -31.89 5.10
C GLN A 691 5.49 -33.11 5.34
N ASN A 692 6.07 -34.30 5.32
CA ASN A 692 5.30 -35.53 5.53
C ASN A 692 4.67 -35.58 6.93
N ARG A 693 5.36 -35.06 7.94
CA ARG A 693 4.88 -35.04 9.33
C ARG A 693 3.75 -34.05 9.56
N ILE A 694 3.78 -32.86 8.92
CA ILE A 694 2.66 -31.92 9.04
C ILE A 694 1.44 -32.42 8.28
N ASP A 695 1.61 -32.99 7.09
CA ASP A 695 0.51 -33.55 6.30
C ASP A 695 -0.14 -34.74 7.06
N THR A 696 0.67 -35.61 7.67
CA THR A 696 0.22 -36.73 8.51
C THR A 696 -0.51 -36.26 9.77
N LEU A 697 0.02 -35.24 10.45
CA LEU A 697 -0.62 -34.63 11.61
C LEU A 697 -2.03 -34.13 11.28
N ILE A 698 -2.19 -33.42 10.17
CA ILE A 698 -3.49 -32.86 9.76
C ILE A 698 -4.48 -33.99 9.48
N GLY A 699 -4.06 -35.03 8.75
CA GLY A 699 -4.88 -36.20 8.46
C GLY A 699 -5.34 -36.92 9.73
N ALA A 700 -4.41 -37.18 10.65
CA ALA A 700 -4.70 -37.83 11.93
C ALA A 700 -5.69 -37.00 12.77
N LEU A 701 -5.43 -35.69 12.91
CA LEU A 701 -6.26 -34.78 13.69
C LEU A 701 -7.70 -34.74 13.16
N ARG A 702 -7.87 -34.66 11.84
CA ARG A 702 -9.18 -34.69 11.18
C ARG A 702 -9.93 -35.98 11.43
N SER A 703 -9.23 -37.11 11.38
CA SER A 703 -9.80 -38.43 11.64
C SER A 703 -10.26 -38.57 13.10
N ASP A 704 -9.38 -38.27 14.05
CA ASP A 704 -9.66 -38.48 15.48
C ASP A 704 -10.67 -37.48 16.04
N LEU A 705 -10.82 -36.31 15.42
CA LEU A 705 -11.87 -35.34 15.73
C LEU A 705 -13.14 -35.52 14.90
N SER A 706 -13.20 -36.56 14.06
CA SER A 706 -14.33 -36.85 13.17
C SER A 706 -14.76 -35.65 12.32
N SER A 707 -13.78 -34.85 11.88
CA SER A 707 -13.97 -33.63 11.11
C SER A 707 -13.07 -33.63 9.87
N PRO A 708 -13.45 -34.36 8.80
CA PRO A 708 -12.60 -34.55 7.60
C PRO A 708 -12.29 -33.25 6.85
N LYS A 709 -13.11 -32.21 7.03
CA LYS A 709 -12.92 -30.88 6.46
C LYS A 709 -12.47 -29.84 7.50
N LEU A 710 -11.93 -30.26 8.64
CA LEU A 710 -11.45 -29.32 9.67
C LEU A 710 -10.46 -28.34 9.04
N PRO A 711 -10.75 -27.02 9.03
CA PRO A 711 -9.80 -26.03 8.59
C PRO A 711 -8.51 -26.10 9.41
N PHE A 712 -7.37 -26.17 8.73
CA PHE A 712 -6.05 -26.16 9.36
C PHE A 712 -5.26 -24.95 8.87
N ILE A 713 -5.02 -23.98 9.75
CA ILE A 713 -4.40 -22.70 9.39
C ILE A 713 -2.97 -22.70 9.90
N ALA A 714 -1.99 -22.69 9.00
CA ALA A 714 -0.59 -22.72 9.34
C ALA A 714 0.08 -21.37 9.09
N CYS A 715 0.74 -20.82 10.10
CA CYS A 715 1.49 -19.58 9.98
C CYS A 715 2.95 -19.84 9.59
N THR A 716 3.46 -19.07 8.65
CA THR A 716 4.90 -19.03 8.35
C THR A 716 5.69 -18.47 9.54
N ILE A 717 6.95 -18.89 9.65
CA ILE A 717 7.87 -18.44 10.70
C ILE A 717 8.59 -17.15 10.26
N GLY A 718 8.75 -16.21 11.20
CA GLY A 718 9.35 -14.90 10.94
C GLY A 718 10.86 -14.95 10.67
N GLU A 719 11.33 -14.08 9.78
CA GLU A 719 12.77 -13.86 9.54
C GLU A 719 13.34 -12.94 10.62
N LEU A 720 14.34 -13.41 11.37
CA LEU A 720 15.03 -12.60 12.40
C LEU A 720 16.40 -12.15 11.87
N LYS A 721 16.69 -10.85 12.01
CA LYS A 721 17.91 -10.17 11.50
C LYS A 721 19.27 -10.71 12.01
N GLN A 722 19.30 -11.70 12.90
CA GLN A 722 20.53 -12.16 13.57
C GLN A 722 20.66 -13.68 13.79
N SER A 723 19.79 -14.53 13.22
CA SER A 723 19.94 -15.98 13.41
C SER A 723 20.72 -16.63 12.26
N ASN A 724 21.92 -17.14 12.56
CA ASN A 724 22.69 -18.11 11.76
C ASN A 724 22.00 -19.49 11.67
N VAL A 725 20.67 -19.53 11.54
CA VAL A 725 19.92 -20.79 11.50
C VAL A 725 19.43 -20.99 10.08
N ASN A 726 19.99 -22.03 9.46
CA ASN A 726 19.65 -22.53 8.14
C ASN A 726 18.12 -22.71 7.96
N ASP A 727 17.68 -22.60 6.72
CA ASP A 727 16.45 -23.18 6.17
C ASP A 727 15.06 -22.79 6.73
N ARG A 728 14.92 -21.68 7.48
CA ARG A 728 13.58 -21.13 7.79
C ARG A 728 12.75 -20.85 6.53
N LYS A 729 13.42 -20.45 5.44
CA LYS A 729 12.80 -20.26 4.12
C LYS A 729 12.24 -21.56 3.54
N ALA A 730 12.91 -22.69 3.78
CA ALA A 730 12.45 -23.99 3.28
C ALA A 730 11.23 -24.50 4.07
N ILE A 731 11.22 -24.31 5.40
CA ILE A 731 10.00 -24.56 6.20
C ILE A 731 8.85 -23.66 5.72
N ASN A 732 9.11 -22.38 5.49
CA ASN A 732 8.09 -21.47 4.96
C ASN A 732 7.59 -21.88 3.57
N ALA A 733 8.46 -22.39 2.70
CA ALA A 733 8.05 -22.92 1.40
C ALA A 733 7.11 -24.14 1.55
N ILE A 734 7.44 -25.09 2.45
CA ILE A 734 6.58 -26.24 2.76
C ILE A 734 5.21 -25.80 3.27
N LEU A 735 5.19 -24.82 4.19
CA LEU A 735 3.96 -24.29 4.78
C LEU A 735 3.12 -23.50 3.75
N LEU A 736 3.74 -22.70 2.89
CA LEU A 736 3.05 -21.93 1.85
C LEU A 736 2.45 -22.81 0.75
N ASP A 737 3.05 -23.98 0.50
CA ASP A 737 2.54 -24.98 -0.44
C ASP A 737 1.50 -25.93 0.19
N LEU A 738 1.26 -25.83 1.50
CA LEU A 738 0.31 -26.71 2.22
C LEU A 738 -1.09 -26.76 1.58
N PRO A 739 -1.72 -25.64 1.13
CA PRO A 739 -3.04 -25.68 0.49
C PRO A 739 -3.09 -26.49 -0.81
N ASN A 740 -1.97 -26.67 -1.50
CA ASN A 740 -1.90 -27.47 -2.72
C ASN A 740 -1.85 -28.98 -2.41
N ARG A 741 -1.32 -29.36 -1.24
CA ARG A 741 -1.12 -30.76 -0.84
C ARG A 741 -2.22 -31.28 0.06
N VAL A 742 -2.79 -30.42 0.91
CA VAL A 742 -3.77 -30.79 1.93
C VAL A 742 -5.02 -29.91 1.76
N PRO A 743 -6.15 -30.44 1.27
CA PRO A 743 -7.38 -29.66 1.12
C PRO A 743 -7.86 -29.06 2.43
N ASN A 744 -8.54 -27.91 2.40
CA ASN A 744 -9.02 -27.16 3.58
C ASN A 744 -7.90 -26.76 4.56
N SER A 745 -6.68 -26.52 4.06
CA SER A 745 -5.65 -25.81 4.82
C SER A 745 -5.38 -24.44 4.22
N ALA A 746 -4.87 -23.52 5.05
CA ALA A 746 -4.53 -22.15 4.67
C ALA A 746 -3.13 -21.77 5.17
#